data_AF-A0A5J9TJE0-F1
#
_entry.id   AF-A0A5J9TJE0-F1
#
_cell.length_a   1.000
_cell.length_b   1.000
_cell.length_c   1.000
_cell.angle_alpha   90.00
_cell.angle_beta   90.00
_cell.angle_gamma   90.00
#
_symmetry.space_group_name_H-M   'P 1'
#
loop_
_entity.id
_entity.type
_entity.pdbx_description
1 polymer ?
#
loop_
_entity_poly.entity_id
_entity_poly.type
_entity_poly.pdbx_seq_one_letter_code
_entity_poly.pdbx_strand_id
1 'polypeptide(L)'
;MLGQYTQLYNKRIGSLCLAISTSRRFVRLVPAMASNNKVASFNQSEMNGQMASNKSVDNKPSGSTEYQLRKYLLLLATLVATVTYVAGLNLPGGAWQDTKDGHLAGDPILRDAHYHRYLAFYYCNATAFAASLVVSLLLLVLNGKNTGWEALLRVVMVLDLLGLMGAYAAGSCRDSFTTIYSAVLVCAVAAYIMLTFFVFTYSWGVAKVQKKQDDDTEKQDGKHGKDTGRHEREELHEVLMLLATFAVTITYGAGLNPPGGFWGDTKDGQQVSDPVLQEHYPSRYQAFFVCNTTAFVASLLIIILLLDKRLSSKGITIRFVALYGLIITALLGLVGAYAAGSCREVDDTTYVVSLIGGVLAYIFLQVAVTKFFKDKNPCCSFQVPAKFYDYASKCLQNIWNLFARSQHKTKSNQTSTRKKQHEAQLEKARSLEKARSLVLLLATLVVSITYQAGLDPPGGLWSEDGDGYKNGDPILLTTHPTRYKVFFYSNSAAFVASLIVIIMVQSSFLLKRHTLEAAMILDLFGLISAYAAGSCRDEKTSIYVVALAGIVLVYVVIHIVFFTLDHKDNHRDADKMENRREVLLLLAILAATLTYQAGLTPPGGFWPANDLAGHRAGFPVLLDNYPPRYHAFFYCNAASFMASIALIVLLVNPNLYRPGIRCYALYVCMVVGMFGLMGAYAAGSSRNVRTSIYVLTLVIAVFAFVALEVVIFWIYPYIRKLLQKLSHGGSSDIENGSSGQGNNAREQNMGSPNEGLEIQETEPQQEKSEEHKELPESTEKNMSEYLMLLGVLAASVTYQTGLKPPGGLWQDNSNGHSAGSPILHEMNKRRYHAFFYSNSTSFMASIVVIILLLPQTLHKQIKLPLWSIHTAILLDMLGLLGAYAAGSARDWETSRNVIYLVIPVLAYIAAYVAVSFFRKESRRHKEKLEKYKSSCNDEEQK
;
A
#
# COMPACT_ATOMS: atom_id res chain seq x y z
N MET A 1 -55.99 -4.80 15.93
CA MET A 1 -55.15 -5.48 14.92
C MET A 1 -54.58 -4.50 13.88
N LEU A 2 -55.37 -3.67 13.18
CA LEU A 2 -54.81 -2.67 12.24
C LEU A 2 -53.97 -1.57 12.91
N GLY A 3 -54.35 -1.06 14.10
CA GLY A 3 -53.61 0.00 14.79
C GLY A 3 -52.21 -0.39 15.31
N GLN A 4 -51.98 -1.67 15.62
CA GLN A 4 -50.65 -2.17 16.01
C GLN A 4 -49.74 -2.41 14.79
N TYR A 5 -50.32 -2.73 13.63
CA TYR A 5 -49.56 -2.80 12.38
C TYR A 5 -49.11 -1.42 11.90
N THR A 6 -49.95 -0.38 12.01
CA THR A 6 -49.57 0.98 11.62
C THR A 6 -48.53 1.60 12.56
N GLN A 7 -48.55 1.26 13.86
CA GLN A 7 -47.52 1.65 14.83
C GLN A 7 -46.17 0.94 14.58
N LEU A 8 -46.17 -0.36 14.23
CA LEU A 8 -44.91 -1.05 13.85
C LEU A 8 -44.37 -0.58 12.50
N TYR A 9 -45.24 -0.23 11.54
CA TYR A 9 -44.85 0.24 10.22
C TYR A 9 -44.28 1.68 10.26
N ASN A 10 -44.90 2.60 11.02
CA ASN A 10 -44.38 3.95 11.21
C ASN A 10 -43.11 3.99 12.10
N LYS A 11 -42.95 3.06 13.04
CA LYS A 11 -41.72 2.93 13.84
C LYS A 11 -40.56 2.35 13.02
N ARG A 12 -40.84 1.48 12.03
CA ARG A 12 -39.86 0.98 11.05
C ARG A 12 -39.47 2.03 10.01
N ILE A 13 -40.42 2.80 9.46
CA ILE A 13 -40.13 3.87 8.49
C ILE A 13 -39.45 5.07 9.19
N GLY A 14 -39.83 5.41 10.42
CA GLY A 14 -39.15 6.43 11.22
C GLY A 14 -37.69 6.06 11.53
N SER A 15 -37.39 4.77 11.79
CA SER A 15 -36.03 4.28 12.00
C SER A 15 -35.24 4.17 10.68
N LEU A 16 -35.90 3.86 9.55
CA LEU A 16 -35.31 3.85 8.21
C LEU A 16 -34.99 5.28 7.71
N CYS A 17 -35.86 6.27 7.97
CA CYS A 17 -35.60 7.68 7.68
C CYS A 17 -34.54 8.29 8.61
N LEU A 18 -34.43 7.84 9.86
CA LEU A 18 -33.31 8.22 10.75
C LEU A 18 -31.99 7.56 10.32
N ALA A 19 -32.03 6.34 9.76
CA ALA A 19 -30.89 5.64 9.16
C ALA A 19 -30.42 6.29 7.84
N ILE A 20 -31.35 6.80 7.02
CA ILE A 20 -31.05 7.56 5.80
C ILE A 20 -30.51 8.97 6.14
N SER A 21 -31.00 9.59 7.22
CA SER A 21 -30.47 10.88 7.74
C SER A 21 -29.08 10.76 8.39
N THR A 22 -28.73 9.57 8.90
CA THR A 22 -27.38 9.26 9.41
C THR A 22 -26.38 8.83 8.33
N SER A 23 -26.80 8.78 7.05
CA SER A 23 -25.90 8.68 5.88
C SER A 23 -24.85 9.81 5.83
N ARG A 24 -25.11 10.95 6.50
CA ARG A 24 -24.14 12.04 6.73
C ARG A 24 -22.93 11.66 7.61
N ARG A 25 -22.89 10.48 8.23
CA ARG A 25 -21.78 10.03 9.09
C ARG A 25 -20.99 8.86 8.54
N PHE A 26 -21.40 8.28 7.42
CA PHE A 26 -21.08 6.86 7.19
C PHE A 26 -19.85 6.58 6.36
N VAL A 27 -19.35 7.55 5.62
CA VAL A 27 -18.27 7.24 4.71
C VAL A 27 -16.97 7.68 5.35
N ARG A 28 -16.02 6.77 5.35
CA ARG A 28 -14.68 6.88 5.92
C ARG A 28 -13.98 5.55 5.57
N LEU A 29 -13.51 5.43 4.31
CA LEU A 29 -12.11 5.08 3.91
C LEU A 29 -11.51 3.71 3.59
N VAL A 30 -10.60 3.60 2.58
CA VAL A 30 -9.21 2.93 2.38
C VAL A 30 -8.86 2.46 0.90
N PRO A 31 -7.58 2.16 0.50
CA PRO A 31 -6.95 1.72 -0.80
C PRO A 31 -5.41 1.15 -0.75
N ALA A 32 -4.83 0.35 -1.69
CA ALA A 32 -3.36 0.18 -2.05
C ALA A 32 -3.06 -0.18 -3.53
N MET A 33 -2.17 0.50 -4.26
CA MET A 33 -1.44 -0.04 -5.43
C MET A 33 0.08 0.21 -5.30
N ALA A 34 0.51 0.70 -4.15
CA ALA A 34 1.91 0.67 -3.71
C ALA A 34 2.02 0.46 -2.18
N SER A 35 0.96 -0.03 -1.53
CA SER A 35 0.84 0.00 -0.06
C SER A 35 1.01 -1.35 0.65
N ASN A 36 1.28 -2.45 -0.05
CA ASN A 36 1.62 -3.67 0.69
C ASN A 36 2.81 -3.37 1.61
N ASN A 37 3.82 -2.67 1.12
CA ASN A 37 4.99 -2.20 1.88
C ASN A 37 4.74 -1.31 3.12
N LYS A 38 3.53 -0.75 3.32
CA LYS A 38 3.27 0.24 4.38
C LYS A 38 3.05 -0.32 5.77
N VAL A 39 2.83 -1.62 5.92
CA VAL A 39 2.55 -2.15 7.27
C VAL A 39 3.82 -2.17 8.11
N ALA A 40 5.02 -2.25 7.50
CA ALA A 40 6.34 -2.40 8.14
C ALA A 40 6.67 -1.38 9.24
N SER A 41 6.49 -0.09 8.99
CA SER A 41 7.01 0.92 9.90
C SER A 41 6.11 1.24 11.11
N PHE A 42 4.91 0.65 11.14
CA PHE A 42 3.87 0.94 12.13
C PHE A 42 4.23 0.57 13.58
N ASN A 43 5.12 -0.41 13.77
CA ASN A 43 5.28 -1.07 15.07
C ASN A 43 6.42 -0.52 15.93
N GLN A 44 7.28 0.34 15.39
CA GLN A 44 8.38 0.90 16.17
C GLN A 44 7.92 1.98 17.17
N SER A 45 6.80 2.65 16.88
CA SER A 45 6.22 3.68 17.75
C SER A 45 5.52 3.13 19.00
N GLU A 46 5.17 1.84 19.02
CA GLU A 46 4.58 1.17 20.19
C GLU A 46 5.60 0.63 21.18
N MET A 47 6.86 0.40 20.78
CA MET A 47 7.90 -0.11 21.69
C MET A 47 8.58 0.97 22.54
N ASN A 48 8.67 2.22 22.08
CA ASN A 48 9.37 3.28 22.83
C ASN A 48 8.51 3.96 23.91
N GLY A 49 7.25 3.54 24.10
CA GLY A 49 6.33 4.13 25.08
C GLY A 49 6.09 3.31 26.35
N GLN A 50 6.83 2.21 26.57
CA GLN A 50 6.55 1.27 27.67
C GLN A 50 7.72 1.03 28.64
N MET A 51 8.81 1.81 28.57
CA MET A 51 9.81 1.88 29.64
C MET A 51 9.60 3.12 30.53
N ALA A 52 8.52 3.13 31.32
CA ALA A 52 8.40 3.99 32.51
C ALA A 52 7.21 3.57 33.38
N SER A 53 7.20 2.34 33.88
CA SER A 53 6.40 1.98 35.05
C SER A 53 6.99 0.73 35.72
N ASN A 54 7.77 0.95 36.78
CA ASN A 54 8.19 -0.11 37.68
C ASN A 54 6.96 -0.84 38.24
N LYS A 55 6.80 -2.12 37.91
CA LYS A 55 6.24 -3.17 38.79
C LYS A 55 6.47 -4.58 38.22
N SER A 56 7.18 -5.37 39.02
CA SER A 56 7.31 -6.85 39.08
C SER A 56 7.54 -7.62 37.77
N VAL A 57 8.75 -8.15 37.67
CA VAL A 57 9.28 -9.09 36.68
C VAL A 57 8.46 -10.38 36.63
N ASP A 58 7.74 -10.59 35.53
CA ASP A 58 7.37 -11.92 35.04
C ASP A 58 8.07 -12.13 33.69
N ASN A 59 8.98 -13.10 33.64
CA ASN A 59 9.74 -13.47 32.45
C ASN A 59 8.80 -13.91 31.32
N LYS A 60 8.60 -13.05 30.31
CA LYS A 60 7.89 -13.40 29.07
C LYS A 60 8.91 -13.75 27.97
N PRO A 61 8.83 -14.92 27.32
CA PRO A 61 9.85 -15.38 26.39
C PRO A 61 9.77 -14.65 25.04
N SER A 62 10.92 -14.61 24.37
CA SER A 62 11.26 -13.96 23.09
C SER A 62 10.24 -14.08 21.94
N GLY A 63 9.29 -13.13 21.85
CA GLY A 63 8.26 -13.09 20.79
C GLY A 63 8.50 -12.15 19.59
N SER A 64 9.57 -11.33 19.57
CA SER A 64 9.68 -10.23 18.59
C SER A 64 10.02 -10.67 17.15
N THR A 65 10.78 -11.76 16.96
CA THR A 65 11.27 -12.15 15.63
C THR A 65 10.28 -12.95 14.80
N GLU A 66 9.31 -13.65 15.40
CA GLU A 66 8.28 -14.39 14.65
C GLU A 66 7.25 -13.44 14.03
N TYR A 67 6.84 -12.42 14.80
CA TYR A 67 5.90 -11.41 14.35
C TYR A 67 6.45 -10.58 13.18
N GLN A 68 7.70 -10.13 13.26
CA GLN A 68 8.33 -9.41 12.14
C GLN A 68 8.49 -10.27 10.88
N LEU A 69 8.79 -11.55 11.03
CA LEU A 69 8.85 -12.46 9.87
C LEU A 69 7.48 -12.60 9.18
N ARG A 70 6.40 -12.78 9.95
CA ARG A 70 5.04 -12.88 9.40
C ARG A 70 4.64 -11.65 8.59
N LYS A 71 5.05 -10.48 9.07
CA LYS A 71 4.86 -9.21 8.39
C LYS A 71 5.54 -9.21 7.02
N TYR A 72 6.83 -9.51 6.95
CA TYR A 72 7.56 -9.57 5.68
C TYR A 72 7.03 -10.63 4.72
N LEU A 73 6.58 -11.77 5.25
CA LEU A 73 5.93 -12.80 4.44
C LEU A 73 4.61 -12.32 3.83
N LEU A 74 3.81 -11.55 4.58
CA LEU A 74 2.59 -10.95 4.06
C LEU A 74 2.90 -9.90 2.97
N LEU A 75 3.93 -9.07 3.19
CA LEU A 75 4.40 -8.11 2.18
C LEU A 75 4.78 -8.81 0.87
N LEU A 76 5.57 -9.87 0.98
CA LEU A 76 6.03 -10.65 -0.17
C LEU A 76 4.85 -11.33 -0.87
N ALA A 77 3.99 -12.02 -0.13
CA ALA A 77 2.84 -12.71 -0.72
C ALA A 77 1.93 -11.73 -1.47
N THR A 78 1.63 -10.59 -0.87
CA THR A 78 0.74 -9.60 -1.49
C THR A 78 1.39 -8.89 -2.68
N LEU A 79 2.71 -8.70 -2.67
CA LEU A 79 3.50 -8.32 -3.85
C LEU A 79 3.33 -9.35 -4.98
N VAL A 80 3.60 -10.63 -4.69
CA VAL A 80 3.58 -11.68 -5.71
C VAL A 80 2.18 -11.85 -6.29
N ALA A 81 1.15 -11.83 -5.44
CA ALA A 81 -0.25 -11.84 -5.87
C ALA A 81 -0.57 -10.65 -6.80
N THR A 82 -0.01 -9.47 -6.53
CA THR A 82 -0.25 -8.27 -7.35
C THR A 82 0.31 -8.46 -8.75
N VAL A 83 1.61 -8.77 -8.86
CA VAL A 83 2.30 -8.82 -10.14
C VAL A 83 1.83 -9.99 -11.01
N THR A 84 1.51 -11.12 -10.38
CA THR A 84 1.05 -12.32 -11.09
C THR A 84 -0.41 -12.21 -11.55
N TYR A 85 -1.26 -11.51 -10.81
CA TYR A 85 -2.63 -11.21 -11.24
C TYR A 85 -2.63 -10.35 -12.50
N VAL A 86 -1.89 -9.22 -12.47
CA VAL A 86 -1.79 -8.30 -13.62
C VAL A 86 -1.21 -9.00 -14.85
N ALA A 87 -0.09 -9.73 -14.68
CA ALA A 87 0.55 -10.46 -15.78
C ALA A 87 -0.27 -11.65 -16.29
N GLY A 88 -1.13 -12.24 -15.45
CA GLY A 88 -2.01 -13.33 -15.88
C GLY A 88 -3.19 -12.85 -16.72
N LEU A 89 -3.64 -11.61 -16.54
CA LEU A 89 -4.68 -10.99 -17.38
C LEU A 89 -4.11 -10.38 -18.66
N ASN A 90 -2.90 -9.81 -18.57
CA ASN A 90 -2.13 -9.23 -19.67
C ASN A 90 -0.90 -10.09 -19.97
N LEU A 91 -1.10 -11.16 -20.74
CA LEU A 91 -0.04 -12.13 -21.01
C LEU A 91 1.09 -11.49 -21.83
N PRO A 92 2.35 -11.88 -21.55
CA PRO A 92 3.50 -11.34 -22.27
C PRO A 92 3.44 -11.73 -23.74
N GLY A 93 3.96 -10.87 -24.61
CA GLY A 93 3.96 -11.06 -26.07
C GLY A 93 2.81 -10.37 -26.80
N GLY A 94 1.92 -9.68 -26.09
CA GLY A 94 0.78 -8.99 -26.68
C GLY A 94 -0.40 -9.93 -26.96
N ALA A 95 -1.48 -9.33 -27.47
CA ALA A 95 -2.68 -10.02 -27.90
C ALA A 95 -2.98 -9.68 -29.36
N TRP A 96 -3.56 -10.63 -30.08
CA TRP A 96 -3.99 -10.42 -31.46
C TRP A 96 -5.00 -9.27 -31.53
N GLN A 97 -4.81 -8.34 -32.46
CA GLN A 97 -5.74 -7.21 -32.63
C GLN A 97 -6.93 -7.56 -33.54
N ASP A 98 -6.66 -8.36 -34.58
CA ASP A 98 -7.63 -8.77 -35.58
C ASP A 98 -7.88 -10.28 -35.53
N THR A 99 -9.08 -10.69 -35.94
CA THR A 99 -9.41 -12.09 -36.18
C THR A 99 -9.03 -12.47 -37.62
N LYS A 100 -7.82 -12.99 -37.81
CA LYS A 100 -7.25 -13.40 -39.12
C LYS A 100 -6.39 -14.66 -38.97
N ASP A 101 -6.21 -15.40 -40.05
CA ASP A 101 -5.29 -16.55 -40.16
C ASP A 101 -5.47 -17.65 -39.10
N GLY A 102 -6.70 -17.86 -38.62
CA GLY A 102 -7.04 -18.89 -37.63
C GLY A 102 -6.82 -18.46 -36.17
N HIS A 103 -6.42 -17.22 -35.92
CA HIS A 103 -6.30 -16.62 -34.60
C HIS A 103 -7.47 -15.65 -34.34
N LEU A 104 -7.93 -15.59 -33.08
CA LEU A 104 -9.01 -14.69 -32.65
C LEU A 104 -8.41 -13.43 -32.02
N ALA A 105 -9.01 -12.28 -32.25
CA ALA A 105 -8.64 -11.06 -31.53
C ALA A 105 -8.69 -11.28 -30.00
N GLY A 106 -7.77 -10.68 -29.26
CA GLY A 106 -7.64 -10.81 -27.81
C GLY A 106 -6.97 -12.10 -27.33
N ASP A 107 -6.68 -13.06 -28.21
CA ASP A 107 -5.88 -14.24 -27.86
C ASP A 107 -4.39 -13.87 -27.68
N PRO A 108 -3.68 -14.53 -26.75
CA PRO A 108 -2.28 -14.22 -26.46
C PRO A 108 -1.36 -14.70 -27.59
N ILE A 109 -0.63 -13.76 -28.21
CA ILE A 109 0.26 -14.03 -29.36
C ILE A 109 1.39 -15.00 -28.97
N LEU A 110 1.96 -14.86 -27.77
CA LEU A 110 3.06 -15.71 -27.30
C LEU A 110 2.72 -17.21 -27.34
N ARG A 111 1.44 -17.56 -27.21
CA ARG A 111 0.98 -18.97 -27.33
C ARG A 111 1.29 -19.53 -28.71
N ASP A 112 1.04 -18.74 -29.74
CA ASP A 112 1.11 -19.16 -31.12
C ASP A 112 2.54 -19.01 -31.66
N ALA A 113 3.27 -17.96 -31.23
CA ALA A 113 4.66 -17.71 -31.59
C ALA A 113 5.67 -18.63 -30.85
N HIS A 114 5.50 -18.81 -29.54
CA HIS A 114 6.44 -19.57 -28.69
C HIS A 114 5.70 -20.40 -27.63
N TYR A 115 5.02 -21.45 -28.08
CA TYR A 115 4.15 -22.31 -27.27
C TYR A 115 4.78 -22.81 -25.95
N HIS A 116 6.03 -23.27 -25.97
CA HIS A 116 6.69 -23.78 -24.75
C HIS A 116 6.96 -22.68 -23.72
N ARG A 117 7.30 -21.46 -24.17
CA ARG A 117 7.53 -20.31 -23.28
C ARG A 117 6.22 -19.81 -22.69
N TYR A 118 5.17 -19.75 -23.52
CA TYR A 118 3.82 -19.48 -23.06
C TYR A 118 3.40 -20.43 -21.93
N LEU A 119 3.62 -21.74 -22.11
CA LEU A 119 3.17 -22.75 -21.16
C LEU A 119 3.96 -22.66 -19.83
N ALA A 120 5.28 -22.47 -19.91
CA ALA A 120 6.13 -22.25 -18.74
C ALA A 120 5.73 -20.97 -17.99
N PHE A 121 5.56 -19.85 -18.69
CA PHE A 121 5.08 -18.60 -18.11
C PHE A 121 3.73 -18.80 -17.42
N TYR A 122 2.76 -19.37 -18.11
CA TYR A 122 1.39 -19.48 -17.65
C TYR A 122 1.27 -20.29 -16.36
N TYR A 123 1.88 -21.48 -16.32
CA TYR A 123 1.84 -22.34 -15.14
C TYR A 123 2.62 -21.74 -13.98
N CYS A 124 3.85 -21.27 -14.20
CA CYS A 124 4.64 -20.64 -13.15
C CYS A 124 3.93 -19.41 -12.55
N ASN A 125 3.36 -18.54 -13.39
CA ASN A 125 2.65 -17.33 -12.95
C ASN A 125 1.38 -17.68 -12.17
N ALA A 126 0.56 -18.63 -12.65
CA ALA A 126 -0.65 -19.05 -11.97
C ALA A 126 -0.36 -19.77 -10.63
N THR A 127 0.72 -20.57 -10.55
CA THR A 127 1.15 -21.17 -9.28
C THR A 127 1.58 -20.13 -8.26
N ALA A 128 2.38 -19.14 -8.66
CA ALA A 128 2.81 -18.06 -7.78
C ALA A 128 1.61 -17.23 -7.30
N PHE A 129 0.66 -16.92 -8.19
CA PHE A 129 -0.59 -16.27 -7.78
C PHE A 129 -1.35 -17.10 -6.72
N ALA A 130 -1.57 -18.39 -6.95
CA ALA A 130 -2.30 -19.24 -6.00
C ALA A 130 -1.52 -19.42 -4.67
N ALA A 131 -0.22 -19.67 -4.73
CA ALA A 131 0.66 -19.87 -3.58
C ALA A 131 0.68 -18.63 -2.68
N SER A 132 0.82 -17.45 -3.27
CA SER A 132 0.81 -16.18 -2.53
C SER A 132 -0.53 -15.88 -1.84
N LEU A 133 -1.66 -16.27 -2.43
CA LEU A 133 -2.96 -16.18 -1.75
C LEU A 133 -3.05 -17.17 -0.57
N VAL A 134 -2.55 -18.40 -0.73
CA VAL A 134 -2.48 -19.39 0.36
C VAL A 134 -1.61 -18.87 1.51
N VAL A 135 -0.44 -18.29 1.22
CA VAL A 135 0.42 -17.67 2.24
C VAL A 135 -0.33 -16.55 2.97
N SER A 136 -1.02 -15.68 2.24
CA SER A 136 -1.80 -14.58 2.81
C SER A 136 -2.89 -15.08 3.77
N LEU A 137 -3.59 -16.16 3.41
CA LEU A 137 -4.64 -16.77 4.23
C LEU A 137 -4.08 -17.55 5.42
N LEU A 138 -2.99 -18.29 5.23
CA LEU A 138 -2.25 -18.98 6.30
C LEU A 138 -1.83 -18.00 7.40
N LEU A 139 -1.28 -16.83 7.01
CA LEU A 139 -0.86 -15.80 7.95
C LEU A 139 -2.02 -15.18 8.73
N LEU A 140 -3.24 -15.21 8.20
CA LEU A 140 -4.46 -14.74 8.88
C LEU A 140 -4.97 -15.75 9.91
N VAL A 141 -4.84 -17.05 9.65
CA VAL A 141 -5.33 -18.13 10.52
C VAL A 141 -4.32 -18.52 11.60
N LEU A 142 -3.01 -18.50 11.30
CA LEU A 142 -1.99 -18.95 12.25
C LEU A 142 -1.93 -18.05 13.49
N ASN A 143 -2.30 -18.58 14.65
CA ASN A 143 -1.93 -18.01 15.94
C ASN A 143 -0.75 -18.84 16.51
N GLY A 144 0.39 -18.18 16.76
CA GLY A 144 1.71 -18.82 16.88
C GLY A 144 1.83 -20.01 17.83
N LYS A 145 2.80 -20.88 17.50
CA LYS A 145 3.31 -22.09 18.20
C LYS A 145 3.10 -23.47 17.56
N ASN A 146 2.73 -23.59 16.28
CA ASN A 146 2.73 -24.91 15.62
C ASN A 146 3.88 -25.06 14.61
N THR A 147 4.79 -25.99 14.90
CA THR A 147 6.01 -26.25 14.11
C THR A 147 5.73 -26.78 12.70
N GLY A 148 4.61 -27.48 12.48
CA GLY A 148 4.23 -27.98 11.15
C GLY A 148 3.80 -26.88 10.17
N TRP A 149 3.06 -25.88 10.65
CA TRP A 149 2.56 -24.79 9.82
C TRP A 149 3.67 -23.82 9.38
N GLU A 150 4.69 -23.61 10.20
CA GLU A 150 5.86 -22.83 9.79
C GLU A 150 6.66 -23.51 8.68
N ALA A 151 6.75 -24.84 8.68
CA ALA A 151 7.40 -25.60 7.62
C ALA A 151 6.60 -25.49 6.31
N LEU A 152 5.26 -25.62 6.39
CA LEU A 152 4.39 -25.45 5.23
C LEU A 152 4.51 -24.04 4.63
N LEU A 153 4.46 -22.98 5.45
CA LEU A 153 4.64 -21.60 5.00
C LEU A 153 5.94 -21.40 4.22
N ARG A 154 7.05 -22.00 4.66
CA ARG A 154 8.35 -21.90 3.97
C ARG A 154 8.35 -22.63 2.64
N VAL A 155 7.75 -23.82 2.57
CA VAL A 155 7.64 -24.58 1.32
C VAL A 155 6.81 -23.80 0.29
N VAL A 156 5.65 -23.29 0.71
CA VAL A 156 4.77 -22.51 -0.19
C VAL A 156 5.47 -21.23 -0.64
N MET A 157 6.24 -20.56 0.22
CA MET A 157 7.02 -19.37 -0.15
C MET A 157 8.15 -19.68 -1.15
N VAL A 158 8.87 -20.79 -0.98
CA VAL A 158 9.91 -21.19 -1.95
C VAL A 158 9.28 -21.50 -3.31
N LEU A 159 8.14 -22.20 -3.30
CA LEU A 159 7.36 -22.44 -4.51
C LEU A 159 6.90 -21.13 -5.16
N ASP A 160 6.45 -20.17 -4.36
CA ASP A 160 6.01 -18.84 -4.81
C ASP A 160 7.14 -18.07 -5.50
N LEU A 161 8.33 -18.01 -4.89
CA LEU A 161 9.51 -17.34 -5.46
C LEU A 161 10.02 -18.04 -6.74
N LEU A 162 10.08 -19.37 -6.74
CA LEU A 162 10.49 -20.13 -7.93
C LEU A 162 9.47 -19.99 -9.07
N GLY A 163 8.18 -19.96 -8.75
CA GLY A 163 7.11 -19.68 -9.71
C GLY A 163 7.23 -18.26 -10.29
N LEU A 164 7.47 -17.25 -9.46
CA LEU A 164 7.69 -15.89 -9.92
C LEU A 164 8.92 -15.77 -10.85
N MET A 165 10.04 -16.38 -10.47
CA MET A 165 11.27 -16.36 -11.27
C MET A 165 11.12 -17.12 -12.59
N GLY A 166 10.47 -18.28 -12.57
CA GLY A 166 10.18 -19.07 -13.78
C GLY A 166 9.26 -18.34 -14.74
N ALA A 167 8.23 -17.67 -14.21
CA ALA A 167 7.35 -16.82 -15.00
C ALA A 167 8.11 -15.66 -15.64
N TYR A 168 8.93 -14.95 -14.85
CA TYR A 168 9.74 -13.84 -15.38
C TYR A 168 10.66 -14.30 -16.51
N ALA A 169 11.44 -15.37 -16.31
CA ALA A 169 12.37 -15.89 -17.30
C ALA A 169 11.65 -16.31 -18.60
N ALA A 170 10.54 -17.04 -18.48
CA ALA A 170 9.80 -17.54 -19.63
C ALA A 170 9.08 -16.42 -20.39
N GLY A 171 8.54 -15.41 -19.68
CA GLY A 171 7.74 -14.35 -20.29
C GLY A 171 8.54 -13.18 -20.87
N SER A 172 9.70 -12.86 -20.29
CA SER A 172 10.52 -11.71 -20.70
C SER A 172 11.49 -11.99 -21.85
N CYS A 173 11.83 -13.26 -22.12
CA CYS A 173 12.84 -13.62 -23.10
C CYS A 173 12.24 -13.90 -24.49
N ARG A 174 12.91 -13.44 -25.55
CA ARG A 174 12.49 -13.63 -26.95
C ARG A 174 13.62 -14.19 -27.79
N ASP A 175 14.77 -13.56 -27.77
CA ASP A 175 15.97 -14.02 -28.47
C ASP A 175 16.94 -14.85 -27.59
N SER A 176 18.02 -15.32 -28.21
CA SER A 176 19.08 -16.08 -27.52
C SER A 176 19.78 -15.26 -26.44
N PHE A 177 20.02 -13.96 -26.67
CA PHE A 177 20.70 -13.09 -25.72
C PHE A 177 19.89 -12.94 -24.42
N THR A 178 18.62 -12.54 -24.53
CA THR A 178 17.73 -12.38 -23.36
C THR A 178 17.56 -13.69 -22.63
N THR A 179 17.41 -14.79 -23.36
CA THR A 179 17.26 -16.14 -22.78
C THR A 179 18.49 -16.56 -22.00
N ILE A 180 19.70 -16.45 -22.57
CA ILE A 180 20.95 -16.83 -21.90
C ILE A 180 21.15 -15.95 -20.65
N TYR A 181 20.99 -14.63 -20.80
CA TYR A 181 21.21 -13.69 -19.71
C TYR A 181 20.26 -13.94 -18.52
N SER A 182 18.96 -14.05 -18.81
CA SER A 182 17.93 -14.29 -17.79
C SER A 182 18.08 -15.68 -17.15
N ALA A 183 18.30 -16.72 -17.97
CA ALA A 183 18.46 -18.08 -17.46
C ALA A 183 19.67 -18.22 -16.55
N VAL A 184 20.84 -17.65 -16.91
CA VAL A 184 22.03 -17.69 -16.06
C VAL A 184 21.76 -17.06 -14.69
N LEU A 185 21.17 -15.87 -14.67
CA LEU A 185 20.87 -15.17 -13.42
C LEU A 185 19.81 -15.91 -12.59
N VAL A 186 18.71 -16.34 -13.20
CA VAL A 186 17.61 -17.03 -12.53
C VAL A 186 18.05 -18.40 -12.01
N CYS A 187 18.81 -19.18 -12.79
CA CYS A 187 19.35 -20.47 -12.36
C CYS A 187 20.36 -20.32 -11.22
N ALA A 188 21.22 -19.30 -11.26
CA ALA A 188 22.17 -19.04 -10.16
C ALA A 188 21.43 -18.75 -8.85
N VAL A 189 20.39 -17.90 -8.88
CA VAL A 189 19.58 -17.60 -7.70
C VAL A 189 18.74 -18.81 -7.25
N ALA A 190 18.14 -19.54 -8.18
CA ALA A 190 17.38 -20.75 -7.86
C ALA A 190 18.27 -21.83 -7.21
N ALA A 191 19.49 -22.02 -7.71
CA ALA A 191 20.47 -22.93 -7.11
C ALA A 191 20.84 -22.49 -5.68
N TYR A 192 21.02 -21.19 -5.45
CA TYR A 192 21.23 -20.65 -4.11
C TYR A 192 20.05 -20.91 -3.16
N ILE A 193 18.80 -20.69 -3.61
CA ILE A 193 17.59 -20.98 -2.83
C ILE A 193 17.50 -22.47 -2.51
N MET A 194 17.74 -23.34 -3.48
CA MET A 194 17.66 -24.80 -3.29
C MET A 194 18.74 -25.30 -2.33
N LEU A 195 19.97 -24.78 -2.45
CA LEU A 195 21.07 -25.10 -1.55
C LEU A 195 20.75 -24.67 -0.10
N THR A 196 20.30 -23.43 0.09
CA THR A 196 19.94 -22.90 1.42
C THR A 196 18.76 -23.66 2.03
N PHE A 197 17.74 -24.00 1.22
CA PHE A 197 16.61 -24.82 1.65
C PHE A 197 17.05 -26.23 2.04
N PHE A 198 17.92 -26.88 1.25
CA PHE A 198 18.45 -28.22 1.55
C PHE A 198 19.28 -28.23 2.84
N VAL A 199 20.17 -27.26 3.03
CA VAL A 199 20.93 -27.10 4.27
C VAL A 199 19.99 -26.90 5.46
N PHE A 200 18.91 -26.14 5.28
CA PHE A 200 17.90 -25.94 6.32
C PHE A 200 17.14 -27.24 6.66
N THR A 201 16.64 -27.99 5.67
CA THR A 201 15.91 -29.24 5.91
C THR A 201 16.81 -30.29 6.54
N TYR A 202 18.07 -30.39 6.10
CA TYR A 202 19.08 -31.25 6.70
C TYR A 202 19.36 -30.86 8.16
N SER A 203 19.63 -29.57 8.42
CA SER A 203 19.87 -29.06 9.78
C SER A 203 18.65 -29.23 10.70
N TRP A 204 17.43 -29.15 10.16
CA TRP A 204 16.20 -29.38 10.91
C TRP A 204 16.00 -30.86 11.23
N GLY A 205 16.27 -31.75 10.27
CA GLY A 205 16.28 -33.20 10.46
C GLY A 205 17.26 -33.64 11.53
N VAL A 206 18.50 -33.15 11.48
CA VAL A 206 19.54 -33.42 12.47
C VAL A 206 19.20 -32.81 13.83
N ALA A 207 18.70 -31.58 13.89
CA ALA A 207 18.30 -30.95 15.15
C ALA A 207 17.11 -31.65 15.84
N LYS A 208 16.22 -32.31 15.07
CA LYS A 208 15.15 -33.16 15.65
C LYS A 208 15.69 -34.46 16.25
N VAL A 209 16.82 -34.96 15.74
CA VAL A 209 17.54 -36.12 16.30
C VAL A 209 18.31 -35.73 17.57
N GLN A 210 18.98 -34.56 17.57
CA GLN A 210 19.74 -34.06 18.72
C GLN A 210 18.85 -33.58 19.88
N LYS A 211 17.66 -33.02 19.61
CA LYS A 211 16.71 -32.55 20.64
C LYS A 211 16.07 -33.64 21.50
N LYS A 212 16.43 -34.91 21.28
CA LYS A 212 16.03 -36.01 22.15
C LYS A 212 17.07 -36.33 23.23
N GLN A 213 18.18 -35.57 23.31
CA GLN A 213 19.31 -35.93 24.17
C GLN A 213 19.93 -34.78 25.01
N ASP A 214 19.54 -33.52 24.83
CA ASP A 214 20.03 -32.38 25.64
C ASP A 214 18.85 -31.62 26.31
N ASP A 215 18.19 -32.23 27.31
CA ASP A 215 17.25 -31.53 28.20
C ASP A 215 17.83 -31.21 29.59
N ASP A 216 19.12 -31.47 29.81
CA ASP A 216 19.82 -31.06 31.02
C ASP A 216 21.12 -30.36 30.64
N THR A 217 21.34 -29.18 31.21
CA THR A 217 22.54 -28.31 31.11
C THR A 217 22.50 -27.23 30.02
N GLU A 218 21.88 -26.08 30.34
CA GLU A 218 22.63 -24.81 30.41
C GLU A 218 21.73 -23.68 30.94
N LYS A 219 22.04 -23.26 32.18
CA LYS A 219 21.71 -21.93 32.68
C LYS A 219 23.01 -21.13 32.78
N GLN A 220 22.83 -19.83 32.59
CA GLN A 220 23.78 -18.73 32.82
C GLN A 220 24.85 -18.55 31.74
N ASP A 221 24.60 -17.58 30.86
CA ASP A 221 25.50 -16.43 30.91
C ASP A 221 24.79 -15.12 30.54
N GLY A 222 25.01 -14.11 31.36
CA GLY A 222 24.40 -12.80 31.24
C GLY A 222 25.08 -11.96 30.16
N LYS A 223 24.30 -11.37 29.25
CA LYS A 223 24.82 -10.36 28.32
C LYS A 223 23.96 -9.11 28.38
N HIS A 224 24.33 -8.22 29.30
CA HIS A 224 23.90 -6.83 29.30
C HIS A 224 24.73 -6.03 28.28
N GLY A 225 24.07 -5.18 27.50
CA GLY A 225 24.70 -4.23 26.58
C GLY A 225 24.64 -4.61 25.10
N LYS A 226 23.44 -4.68 24.48
CA LYS A 226 23.32 -4.67 23.01
C LYS A 226 21.95 -4.27 22.43
N ASP A 227 21.13 -3.48 23.13
CA ASP A 227 19.80 -3.12 22.60
C ASP A 227 19.86 -2.03 21.50
N THR A 228 20.79 -1.07 21.58
CA THR A 228 20.83 0.06 20.63
C THR A 228 21.16 -0.35 19.19
N GLY A 229 22.10 -1.29 19.00
CA GLY A 229 22.50 -1.76 17.66
C GLY A 229 21.55 -2.80 17.04
N ARG A 230 20.61 -3.34 17.82
CA ARG A 230 19.59 -4.30 17.34
C ARG A 230 18.44 -3.58 16.65
N HIS A 231 17.98 -2.49 17.26
CA HIS A 231 16.89 -1.66 16.77
C HIS A 231 17.21 -0.99 15.43
N GLU A 232 18.42 -0.44 15.27
CA GLU A 232 18.89 0.16 14.00
C GLU A 232 18.95 -0.88 12.87
N ARG A 233 19.29 -2.13 13.20
CA ARG A 233 19.30 -3.21 12.20
C ARG A 233 17.89 -3.60 11.77
N GLU A 234 16.94 -3.65 12.70
CA GLU A 234 15.54 -3.99 12.38
C GLU A 234 14.91 -2.94 11.44
N GLU A 235 15.17 -1.65 11.66
CA GLU A 235 14.73 -0.56 10.77
C GLU A 235 15.29 -0.70 9.35
N LEU A 236 16.57 -1.00 9.22
CA LEU A 236 17.19 -1.19 7.91
C LEU A 236 16.57 -2.38 7.16
N HIS A 237 16.24 -3.48 7.86
CA HIS A 237 15.57 -4.61 7.23
C HIS A 237 14.21 -4.19 6.65
N GLU A 238 13.45 -3.35 7.38
CA GLU A 238 12.16 -2.85 6.91
C GLU A 238 12.31 -1.98 5.65
N VAL A 239 13.26 -1.05 5.64
CA VAL A 239 13.57 -0.18 4.50
C VAL A 239 14.02 -0.99 3.28
N LEU A 240 14.98 -1.89 3.45
CA LEU A 240 15.49 -2.71 2.35
C LEU A 240 14.42 -3.64 1.80
N MET A 241 13.59 -4.21 2.67
CA MET A 241 12.48 -5.06 2.25
C MET A 241 11.51 -4.25 1.37
N LEU A 242 11.16 -3.05 1.82
CA LEU A 242 10.29 -2.12 1.11
C LEU A 242 10.84 -1.70 -0.26
N LEU A 243 12.13 -1.41 -0.35
CA LEU A 243 12.74 -1.02 -1.63
C LEU A 243 12.88 -2.22 -2.57
N ALA A 244 13.22 -3.40 -2.05
CA ALA A 244 13.32 -4.61 -2.85
C ALA A 244 11.96 -5.05 -3.42
N THR A 245 10.90 -5.04 -2.63
CA THR A 245 9.55 -5.35 -3.14
C THR A 245 9.08 -4.34 -4.17
N PHE A 246 9.37 -3.04 -3.97
CA PHE A 246 9.12 -1.99 -4.96
C PHE A 246 9.81 -2.29 -6.29
N ALA A 247 11.11 -2.55 -6.25
CA ALA A 247 11.90 -2.82 -7.45
C ALA A 247 11.46 -4.11 -8.15
N VAL A 248 11.17 -5.20 -7.42
CA VAL A 248 10.59 -6.44 -7.98
C VAL A 248 9.27 -6.16 -8.69
N THR A 249 8.37 -5.38 -8.08
CA THR A 249 7.05 -5.06 -8.66
C THR A 249 7.20 -4.48 -10.06
N ILE A 250 8.06 -3.46 -10.16
CA ILE A 250 8.21 -2.65 -11.35
C ILE A 250 8.96 -3.43 -12.44
N THR A 251 10.07 -4.06 -12.06
CA THR A 251 10.92 -4.77 -13.01
C THR A 251 10.24 -6.01 -13.56
N TYR A 252 9.39 -6.69 -12.78
CA TYR A 252 8.57 -7.80 -13.25
C TYR A 252 7.58 -7.33 -14.33
N GLY A 253 6.79 -6.28 -14.05
CA GLY A 253 5.82 -5.75 -15.00
C GLY A 253 6.47 -5.25 -16.30
N ALA A 254 7.57 -4.50 -16.17
CA ALA A 254 8.32 -3.94 -17.30
C ALA A 254 9.09 -4.98 -18.11
N GLY A 255 9.57 -6.06 -17.47
CA GLY A 255 10.23 -7.16 -18.18
C GLY A 255 9.25 -7.98 -19.04
N LEU A 256 8.02 -8.15 -18.56
CA LEU A 256 6.97 -8.86 -19.29
C LEU A 256 6.29 -8.01 -20.36
N ASN A 257 6.36 -6.69 -20.25
CA ASN A 257 5.80 -5.73 -21.20
C ASN A 257 6.88 -4.68 -21.52
N PRO A 258 7.85 -5.02 -22.40
CA PRO A 258 8.94 -4.13 -22.72
C PRO A 258 8.42 -2.84 -23.38
N PRO A 259 9.17 -1.73 -23.22
CA PRO A 259 8.83 -0.46 -23.84
C PRO A 259 8.73 -0.60 -25.36
N GLY A 260 7.71 0.01 -25.96
CA GLY A 260 7.40 -0.16 -27.38
C GLY A 260 6.36 -1.26 -27.66
N GLY A 261 6.10 -2.15 -26.71
CA GLY A 261 5.16 -3.26 -26.92
C GLY A 261 5.74 -4.39 -27.76
N PHE A 262 4.87 -5.14 -28.43
CA PHE A 262 5.21 -6.32 -29.23
C PHE A 262 4.67 -6.17 -30.65
N TRP A 263 5.36 -6.78 -31.61
CA TRP A 263 4.87 -6.90 -32.97
C TRP A 263 3.64 -7.80 -33.07
N GLY A 264 2.61 -7.30 -33.75
CA GLY A 264 1.34 -7.99 -33.98
C GLY A 264 1.24 -8.77 -35.28
N ASP A 265 2.20 -8.63 -36.19
CA ASP A 265 2.22 -9.28 -37.51
C ASP A 265 3.66 -9.65 -37.92
N THR A 266 3.83 -10.59 -38.84
CA THR A 266 5.12 -10.99 -39.41
C THR A 266 5.25 -10.39 -40.82
N LYS A 267 5.94 -9.26 -40.95
CA LYS A 267 6.21 -8.59 -42.23
C LYS A 267 7.67 -8.15 -42.28
N ASP A 268 8.29 -8.16 -43.47
CA ASP A 268 9.61 -7.53 -43.74
C ASP A 268 10.74 -7.86 -42.73
N GLY A 269 10.88 -9.12 -42.34
CA GLY A 269 11.94 -9.58 -41.41
C GLY A 269 11.61 -9.42 -39.92
N GLN A 270 10.42 -8.89 -39.61
CA GLN A 270 9.89 -8.74 -38.24
C GLN A 270 9.19 -10.01 -37.81
N GLN A 271 9.49 -10.50 -36.61
CA GLN A 271 8.86 -11.70 -36.06
C GLN A 271 7.75 -11.32 -35.08
N VAL A 272 6.58 -11.95 -35.24
CA VAL A 272 5.44 -11.72 -34.35
C VAL A 272 5.81 -12.03 -32.89
N SER A 273 5.30 -11.23 -31.96
CA SER A 273 5.60 -11.32 -30.52
C SER A 273 7.01 -10.89 -30.11
N ASP A 274 7.86 -10.44 -31.02
CA ASP A 274 9.13 -9.80 -30.66
C ASP A 274 8.91 -8.36 -30.17
N PRO A 275 9.77 -7.85 -29.26
CA PRO A 275 9.67 -6.50 -28.73
C PRO A 275 9.98 -5.46 -29.81
N VAL A 276 9.10 -4.47 -29.99
CA VAL A 276 9.24 -3.49 -31.06
C VAL A 276 10.53 -2.65 -30.95
N LEU A 277 10.95 -2.34 -29.71
CA LEU A 277 12.19 -1.60 -29.46
C LEU A 277 13.45 -2.38 -29.88
N GLN A 278 13.39 -3.72 -29.93
CA GLN A 278 14.54 -4.57 -30.25
C GLN A 278 15.04 -4.35 -31.68
N GLU A 279 14.12 -4.14 -32.63
CA GLU A 279 14.46 -4.03 -34.05
C GLU A 279 14.95 -2.63 -34.42
N HIS A 280 14.20 -1.59 -34.01
CA HIS A 280 14.54 -0.21 -34.35
C HIS A 280 15.71 0.33 -33.53
N TYR A 281 15.87 -0.13 -32.28
CA TYR A 281 16.87 0.36 -31.33
C TYR A 281 17.48 -0.77 -30.49
N PRO A 282 18.21 -1.72 -31.11
CA PRO A 282 18.71 -2.93 -30.44
C PRO A 282 19.58 -2.62 -29.21
N SER A 283 20.47 -1.63 -29.30
CA SER A 283 21.33 -1.23 -28.18
C SER A 283 20.53 -0.68 -26.99
N ARG A 284 19.43 0.05 -27.26
CA ARG A 284 18.55 0.58 -26.20
C ARG A 284 17.74 -0.54 -25.56
N TYR A 285 17.21 -1.46 -26.36
CA TYR A 285 16.50 -2.64 -25.86
C TYR A 285 17.41 -3.52 -24.99
N GLN A 286 18.64 -3.79 -25.43
CA GLN A 286 19.62 -4.55 -24.64
C GLN A 286 19.96 -3.84 -23.32
N ALA A 287 20.22 -2.53 -23.35
CA ALA A 287 20.48 -1.75 -22.15
C ALA A 287 19.28 -1.78 -21.18
N PHE A 288 18.06 -1.60 -21.70
CA PHE A 288 16.83 -1.74 -20.93
C PHE A 288 16.72 -3.11 -20.27
N PHE A 289 16.87 -4.18 -21.06
CA PHE A 289 16.69 -5.56 -20.60
C PHE A 289 17.71 -5.94 -19.53
N VAL A 290 19.00 -5.61 -19.74
CA VAL A 290 20.08 -5.87 -18.79
C VAL A 290 19.83 -5.11 -17.48
N CYS A 291 19.56 -3.81 -17.55
CA CYS A 291 19.31 -2.99 -16.37
C CYS A 291 18.05 -3.42 -15.60
N ASN A 292 16.99 -3.78 -16.31
CA ASN A 292 15.73 -4.23 -15.71
C ASN A 292 15.86 -5.61 -15.05
N THR A 293 16.49 -6.56 -15.74
CA THR A 293 16.69 -7.94 -15.25
C THR A 293 17.65 -7.99 -14.06
N THR A 294 18.73 -7.21 -14.11
CA THR A 294 19.66 -7.09 -12.97
C THR A 294 18.98 -6.48 -11.76
N ALA A 295 18.16 -5.43 -11.93
CA ALA A 295 17.39 -4.84 -10.85
C ALA A 295 16.37 -5.83 -10.27
N PHE A 296 15.68 -6.62 -11.11
CA PHE A 296 14.78 -7.69 -10.66
C PHE A 296 15.50 -8.73 -9.79
N VAL A 297 16.60 -9.29 -10.31
CA VAL A 297 17.36 -10.36 -9.65
C VAL A 297 18.05 -9.87 -8.38
N ALA A 298 18.68 -8.68 -8.41
CA ALA A 298 19.30 -8.07 -7.24
C ALA A 298 18.26 -7.83 -6.15
N SER A 299 17.06 -7.37 -6.51
CA SER A 299 15.98 -7.14 -5.56
C SER A 299 15.47 -8.45 -4.96
N LEU A 300 15.27 -9.51 -5.74
CA LEU A 300 14.92 -10.84 -5.21
C LEU A 300 15.99 -11.38 -4.26
N LEU A 301 17.27 -11.22 -4.58
CA LEU A 301 18.37 -11.59 -3.68
C LEU A 301 18.30 -10.82 -2.35
N ILE A 302 17.95 -9.53 -2.36
CA ILE A 302 17.69 -8.77 -1.13
C ILE A 302 16.56 -9.43 -0.34
N ILE A 303 15.40 -9.74 -0.96
CA ILE A 303 14.27 -10.39 -0.27
C ILE A 303 14.70 -11.71 0.38
N ILE A 304 15.35 -12.59 -0.39
CA ILE A 304 15.80 -13.91 0.07
C ILE A 304 16.79 -13.76 1.23
N LEU A 305 17.76 -12.86 1.08
CA LEU A 305 18.73 -12.58 2.13
C LEU A 305 18.05 -12.02 3.38
N LEU A 306 17.06 -11.13 3.28
CA LEU A 306 16.36 -10.58 4.45
C LEU A 306 15.51 -11.64 5.18
N LEU A 307 14.97 -12.63 4.47
CA LEU A 307 14.13 -13.69 5.06
C LEU A 307 14.93 -14.78 5.81
N ASP A 308 16.23 -14.93 5.55
CA ASP A 308 17.06 -15.93 6.25
C ASP A 308 17.51 -15.46 7.66
N LYS A 309 16.93 -16.13 8.67
CA LYS A 309 17.24 -15.94 10.11
C LYS A 309 18.58 -16.58 10.55
N ARG A 310 19.04 -17.69 9.97
CA ARG A 310 20.25 -18.40 10.44
C ARG A 310 21.54 -17.68 10.03
N LEU A 311 21.52 -17.01 8.88
CA LEU A 311 22.62 -16.15 8.42
C LEU A 311 22.79 -14.85 9.25
N SER A 312 21.88 -14.56 10.20
CA SER A 312 21.91 -13.33 11.01
C SER A 312 22.95 -13.37 12.16
N SER A 313 23.38 -14.57 12.58
CA SER A 313 24.19 -14.74 13.79
C SER A 313 25.72 -14.78 13.58
N LYS A 314 26.24 -15.08 12.38
CA LYS A 314 27.67 -15.39 12.18
C LYS A 314 28.46 -14.58 11.14
N GLY A 315 27.87 -13.65 10.37
CA GLY A 315 28.57 -12.97 9.24
C GLY A 315 28.08 -11.56 8.89
N ILE A 316 27.85 -10.74 9.90
CA ILE A 316 27.06 -9.48 9.82
C ILE A 316 27.63 -8.43 8.86
N THR A 317 28.94 -8.18 8.88
CA THR A 317 29.53 -7.03 8.18
C THR A 317 29.58 -7.24 6.66
N ILE A 318 29.89 -8.46 6.22
CA ILE A 318 29.95 -8.82 4.78
C ILE A 318 28.54 -8.81 4.16
N ARG A 319 27.55 -9.35 4.88
CA ARG A 319 26.13 -9.34 4.43
C ARG A 319 25.58 -7.93 4.30
N PHE A 320 25.98 -7.02 5.19
CA PHE A 320 25.54 -5.63 5.16
C PHE A 320 26.08 -4.89 3.94
N VAL A 321 27.38 -5.06 3.65
CA VAL A 321 28.01 -4.51 2.43
C VAL A 321 27.37 -5.11 1.18
N ALA A 322 27.08 -6.42 1.18
CA ALA A 322 26.40 -7.09 0.08
C ALA A 322 24.97 -6.55 -0.15
N LEU A 323 24.16 -6.41 0.90
CA LEU A 323 22.80 -5.85 0.80
C LEU A 323 22.81 -4.41 0.28
N TYR A 324 23.78 -3.60 0.71
CA TYR A 324 23.94 -2.23 0.25
C TYR A 324 24.38 -2.16 -1.23
N GLY A 325 25.31 -3.02 -1.63
CA GLY A 325 25.70 -3.17 -3.04
C GLY A 325 24.54 -3.61 -3.91
N LEU A 326 23.72 -4.55 -3.45
CA LEU A 326 22.53 -5.02 -4.17
C LEU A 326 21.47 -3.94 -4.33
N ILE A 327 21.18 -3.13 -3.30
CA ILE A 327 20.16 -2.08 -3.41
C ILE A 327 20.62 -0.93 -4.33
N ILE A 328 21.89 -0.55 -4.29
CA ILE A 328 22.45 0.42 -5.24
C ILE A 328 22.35 -0.14 -6.66
N THR A 329 22.70 -1.41 -6.86
CA THR A 329 22.57 -2.09 -8.16
C THR A 329 21.12 -2.07 -8.64
N ALA A 330 20.15 -2.33 -7.76
CA ALA A 330 18.73 -2.28 -8.11
C ALA A 330 18.26 -0.88 -8.50
N LEU A 331 18.64 0.16 -7.74
CA LEU A 331 18.24 1.55 -8.04
C LEU A 331 18.90 2.08 -9.31
N LEU A 332 20.19 1.78 -9.54
CA LEU A 332 20.88 2.13 -10.79
C LEU A 332 20.30 1.37 -11.98
N GLY A 333 19.97 0.09 -11.81
CA GLY A 333 19.28 -0.70 -12.84
C GLY A 333 17.90 -0.15 -13.18
N LEU A 334 17.12 0.32 -12.20
CA LEU A 334 15.85 1.02 -12.45
C LEU A 334 16.06 2.32 -13.24
N VAL A 335 17.01 3.15 -12.86
CA VAL A 335 17.33 4.40 -13.58
C VAL A 335 17.77 4.11 -15.02
N GLY A 336 18.67 3.14 -15.20
CA GLY A 336 19.17 2.74 -16.52
C GLY A 336 18.07 2.17 -17.42
N ALA A 337 17.21 1.31 -16.86
CA ALA A 337 16.06 0.77 -17.58
C ALA A 337 15.06 1.88 -17.95
N TYR A 338 14.75 2.80 -17.03
CA TYR A 338 13.88 3.92 -17.32
C TYR A 338 14.43 4.78 -18.46
N ALA A 339 15.69 5.20 -18.39
CA ALA A 339 16.31 6.03 -19.43
C ALA A 339 16.36 5.33 -20.80
N ALA A 340 16.74 4.05 -20.83
CA ALA A 340 16.80 3.28 -22.07
C ALA A 340 15.42 2.99 -22.67
N GLY A 341 14.40 2.79 -21.84
CA GLY A 341 13.07 2.38 -22.27
C GLY A 341 12.11 3.54 -22.61
N SER A 342 12.18 4.64 -21.85
CA SER A 342 11.28 5.79 -22.01
C SER A 342 11.72 6.77 -23.09
N CYS A 343 13.03 6.87 -23.36
CA CYS A 343 13.58 7.84 -24.29
C CYS A 343 13.75 7.23 -25.68
N ARG A 344 13.31 7.95 -26.73
CA ARG A 344 13.57 7.59 -28.13
C ARG A 344 14.68 8.45 -28.72
N GLU A 345 14.67 9.73 -28.39
CA GLU A 345 15.66 10.70 -28.86
C GLU A 345 16.88 10.78 -27.89
N VAL A 346 18.01 11.26 -28.40
CA VAL A 346 19.24 11.46 -27.60
C VAL A 346 19.05 12.63 -26.62
N ASP A 347 18.31 13.66 -27.01
CA ASP A 347 18.01 14.83 -26.18
C ASP A 347 17.17 14.43 -24.95
N ASP A 348 16.15 13.60 -25.14
CA ASP A 348 15.35 13.03 -24.05
C ASP A 348 16.21 12.20 -23.08
N THR A 349 17.11 11.38 -23.64
CA THR A 349 18.04 10.55 -22.84
C THR A 349 18.97 11.44 -22.00
N THR A 350 19.50 12.51 -22.62
CA THR A 350 20.38 13.48 -21.98
C THR A 350 19.65 14.23 -20.87
N TYR A 351 18.40 14.61 -21.10
CA TYR A 351 17.53 15.21 -20.09
C TYR A 351 17.34 14.27 -18.89
N VAL A 352 16.92 13.03 -19.12
CA VAL A 352 16.66 12.04 -18.05
C VAL A 352 17.91 11.75 -17.22
N VAL A 353 19.07 11.58 -17.85
CA VAL A 353 20.33 11.30 -17.13
C VAL A 353 20.84 12.55 -16.38
N SER A 354 20.72 13.74 -16.98
CA SER A 354 21.15 15.00 -16.35
C SER A 354 20.27 15.42 -15.16
N LEU A 355 19.00 15.00 -15.12
CA LEU A 355 18.08 15.28 -14.01
C LEU A 355 18.61 14.84 -12.65
N ILE A 356 19.37 13.75 -12.57
CA ILE A 356 20.00 13.31 -11.30
C ILE A 356 20.92 14.42 -10.77
N GLY A 357 21.80 14.95 -11.64
CA GLY A 357 22.66 16.08 -11.32
C GLY A 357 21.86 17.35 -11.00
N GLY A 358 20.80 17.63 -11.77
CA GLY A 358 19.94 18.79 -11.58
C GLY A 358 19.19 18.80 -10.23
N VAL A 359 18.59 17.67 -9.85
CA VAL A 359 17.89 17.51 -8.57
C VAL A 359 18.88 17.61 -7.41
N LEU A 360 20.05 16.98 -7.51
CA LEU A 360 21.11 17.11 -6.49
C LEU A 360 21.62 18.54 -6.36
N ALA A 361 21.83 19.24 -7.49
CA ALA A 361 22.24 20.65 -7.50
C ALA A 361 21.18 21.56 -6.89
N TYR A 362 19.89 21.33 -7.18
CA TYR A 362 18.78 22.05 -6.56
C TYR A 362 18.75 21.86 -5.04
N ILE A 363 18.92 20.62 -4.58
CA ILE A 363 18.99 20.30 -3.16
C ILE A 363 20.19 21.01 -2.51
N PHE A 364 21.37 20.96 -3.14
CA PHE A 364 22.56 21.65 -2.64
C PHE A 364 22.39 23.18 -2.59
N LEU A 365 21.79 23.77 -3.64
CA LEU A 365 21.45 25.19 -3.69
C LEU A 365 20.52 25.57 -2.54
N GLN A 366 19.49 24.77 -2.27
CA GLN A 366 18.59 25.00 -1.13
C GLN A 366 19.31 24.95 0.21
N VAL A 367 20.22 23.99 0.40
CA VAL A 367 21.04 23.91 1.62
C VAL A 367 21.94 25.14 1.74
N ALA A 368 22.58 25.57 0.65
CA ALA A 368 23.46 26.74 0.60
C ALA A 368 22.69 28.03 0.91
N VAL A 369 21.53 28.24 0.27
CA VAL A 369 20.63 29.38 0.53
C VAL A 369 20.19 29.41 1.99
N THR A 370 19.79 28.27 2.54
CA THR A 370 19.35 28.18 3.94
C THR A 370 20.50 28.47 4.92
N LYS A 371 21.72 28.00 4.63
CA LYS A 371 22.92 28.33 5.43
C LYS A 371 23.26 29.82 5.33
N PHE A 372 23.25 30.38 4.11
CA PHE A 372 23.54 31.79 3.86
C PHE A 372 22.58 32.73 4.59
N PHE A 373 21.27 32.42 4.60
CA PHE A 373 20.27 33.19 5.35
C PHE A 373 20.27 32.91 6.86
N LYS A 374 20.92 31.82 7.31
CA LYS A 374 21.10 31.53 8.74
C LYS A 374 22.32 32.26 9.31
N ASP A 375 23.36 32.48 8.52
CA ASP A 375 24.60 33.13 8.95
C ASP A 375 24.56 34.67 8.88
N LYS A 376 23.62 35.27 8.13
CA LYS A 376 23.38 36.72 8.22
C LYS A 376 22.44 37.05 9.38
N ASN A 377 22.99 37.61 10.47
CA ASN A 377 22.23 38.44 11.40
C ASN A 377 21.46 39.54 10.62
N PRO A 378 20.25 39.93 11.02
CA PRO A 378 19.40 40.82 10.25
C PRO A 378 19.88 42.26 10.44
N CYS A 379 20.86 42.68 9.65
CA CYS A 379 21.17 44.08 9.43
C CYS A 379 21.04 44.36 7.94
N CYS A 380 19.87 44.91 7.59
CA CYS A 380 19.56 45.65 6.36
C CYS A 380 19.18 44.90 5.06
N SER A 381 17.96 45.28 4.64
CA SER A 381 17.35 45.40 3.30
C SER A 381 16.82 44.18 2.51
N PHE A 382 15.53 43.92 2.67
CA PHE A 382 14.59 43.99 1.53
C PHE A 382 13.27 44.58 2.03
N GLN A 383 13.09 45.87 1.76
CA GLN A 383 11.89 46.63 2.12
C GLN A 383 10.90 46.53 0.96
N VAL A 384 9.61 46.42 1.31
CA VAL A 384 8.40 46.18 0.49
C VAL A 384 8.04 44.67 0.40
N PRO A 385 6.93 44.21 1.04
CA PRO A 385 5.68 44.92 1.29
C PRO A 385 5.29 45.00 2.79
N ALA A 386 5.94 45.90 3.55
CA ALA A 386 5.57 46.17 4.95
C ALA A 386 4.25 46.96 5.10
N LYS A 387 3.78 47.63 4.04
CA LYS A 387 2.57 48.48 4.10
C LYS A 387 1.25 47.72 3.97
N PHE A 388 1.24 46.52 3.37
CA PHE A 388 0.04 45.67 3.32
C PHE A 388 -0.16 44.89 4.63
N TYR A 389 0.95 44.59 5.33
CA TYR A 389 0.97 43.82 6.57
C TYR A 389 0.39 44.60 7.77
N ASP A 390 0.59 45.92 7.79
CA ASP A 390 0.16 46.77 8.91
C ASP A 390 -1.36 47.04 8.93
N TYR A 391 -2.03 46.93 7.79
CA TYR A 391 -3.48 47.10 7.68
C TYR A 391 -4.24 45.79 7.99
N ALA A 392 -3.68 44.65 7.56
CA ALA A 392 -4.27 43.33 7.83
C ALA A 392 -4.15 42.92 9.31
N SER A 393 -3.08 43.31 10.01
CA SER A 393 -2.88 42.97 11.43
C SER A 393 -3.89 43.67 12.34
N LYS A 394 -4.21 44.95 12.07
CA LYS A 394 -5.19 45.74 12.83
C LYS A 394 -6.61 45.19 12.70
N CYS A 395 -6.96 44.60 11.55
CA CYS A 395 -8.26 43.96 11.33
C CYS A 395 -8.37 42.60 12.08
N LEU A 396 -7.29 41.80 12.06
CA LEU A 396 -7.23 40.50 12.76
C LEU A 396 -7.20 40.61 14.29
N GLN A 397 -6.60 41.69 14.82
CA GLN A 397 -6.50 41.91 16.26
C GLN A 397 -7.85 42.26 16.89
N ASN A 398 -8.74 42.94 16.15
CA ASN A 398 -10.11 43.20 16.59
C ASN A 398 -10.99 41.93 16.62
N ILE A 399 -10.76 40.98 15.71
CA ILE A 399 -11.49 39.69 15.66
C ILE A 399 -11.02 38.76 16.79
N TRP A 400 -9.72 38.75 17.10
CA TRP A 400 -9.17 37.94 18.20
C TRP A 400 -9.68 38.39 19.58
N ASN A 401 -9.80 39.70 19.79
CA ASN A 401 -10.31 40.26 21.05
C ASN A 401 -11.82 39.96 21.26
N LEU A 402 -12.56 39.71 20.18
CA LEU A 402 -13.95 39.23 20.23
C LEU A 402 -14.06 37.74 20.60
N PHE A 403 -13.08 36.91 20.25
CA PHE A 403 -13.05 35.48 20.58
C PHE A 403 -12.45 35.16 21.95
N ALA A 404 -11.57 36.02 22.47
CA ALA A 404 -10.88 35.82 23.75
C ALA A 404 -11.79 35.96 24.99
N ARG A 405 -13.03 36.42 24.84
CA ARG A 405 -13.96 36.64 25.97
C ARG A 405 -14.76 35.39 26.42
N SER A 406 -14.58 34.23 25.78
CA SER A 406 -15.39 33.03 26.04
C SER A 406 -14.70 31.91 26.84
N GLN A 407 -13.41 32.01 27.22
CA GLN A 407 -12.75 30.94 27.99
C GLN A 407 -12.05 31.47 29.24
N HIS A 408 -12.86 31.76 30.27
CA HIS A 408 -12.40 31.75 31.65
C HIS A 408 -13.25 30.74 32.43
N LYS A 409 -12.64 29.60 32.79
CA LYS A 409 -13.05 28.86 33.99
C LYS A 409 -11.87 28.09 34.59
N THR A 410 -11.42 28.62 35.72
CA THR A 410 -10.91 27.96 36.95
C THR A 410 -9.98 26.74 36.82
N LYS A 411 -8.71 26.95 37.18
CA LYS A 411 -7.81 25.91 37.68
C LYS A 411 -7.91 25.83 39.20
N SER A 412 -8.16 24.64 39.74
CA SER A 412 -7.73 24.27 41.09
C SER A 412 -7.19 22.84 41.10
N ASN A 413 -6.31 22.63 42.07
CA ASN A 413 -5.36 21.55 42.34
C ASN A 413 -5.81 20.11 42.00
N GLN A 414 -4.90 19.32 41.40
CA GLN A 414 -4.60 17.96 41.85
C GLN A 414 -3.44 17.35 41.04
N THR A 415 -2.37 17.00 41.75
CA THR A 415 -1.14 16.36 41.26
C THR A 415 -1.34 14.87 40.91
N SER A 416 -2.51 14.26 41.19
CA SER A 416 -2.84 12.89 40.72
C SER A 416 -3.59 12.86 39.38
N THR A 417 -4.19 13.98 38.96
CA THR A 417 -4.95 14.11 37.70
C THR A 417 -4.03 14.27 36.48
N ARG A 418 -2.80 14.75 36.71
CA ARG A 418 -1.80 15.04 35.65
C ARG A 418 -1.29 13.77 34.96
N LYS A 419 -1.15 12.65 35.70
CA LYS A 419 -0.69 11.37 35.14
C LYS A 419 -1.76 10.71 34.26
N LYS A 420 -3.03 10.68 34.72
CA LYS A 420 -4.18 10.22 33.92
C LYS A 420 -4.44 11.10 32.69
N GLN A 421 -4.28 12.42 32.81
CA GLN A 421 -4.40 13.34 31.66
C GLN A 421 -3.27 13.17 30.65
N HIS A 422 -2.04 12.91 31.12
CA HIS A 422 -0.89 12.65 30.27
C HIS A 422 -1.01 11.29 29.56
N GLU A 423 -1.45 10.24 30.26
CA GLU A 423 -1.72 8.91 29.68
C GLU A 423 -2.85 8.98 28.63
N ALA A 424 -3.95 9.69 28.92
CA ALA A 424 -5.04 9.89 27.95
C ALA A 424 -4.62 10.76 26.76
N GLN A 425 -3.72 11.74 26.95
CA GLN A 425 -3.16 12.52 25.85
C GLN A 425 -2.20 11.70 24.98
N LEU A 426 -1.39 10.82 25.58
CA LEU A 426 -0.49 9.92 24.87
C LEU A 426 -1.25 8.87 24.06
N GLU A 427 -2.32 8.29 24.62
CA GLU A 427 -3.21 7.36 23.93
C GLU A 427 -3.94 8.03 22.75
N LYS A 428 -4.39 9.28 22.94
CA LYS A 428 -4.97 10.09 21.86
C LYS A 428 -3.96 10.44 20.77
N ALA A 429 -2.71 10.72 21.13
CA ALA A 429 -1.65 10.98 20.17
C ALA A 429 -1.31 9.71 19.36
N ARG A 430 -1.21 8.56 20.02
CA ARG A 430 -0.95 7.26 19.38
C ARG A 430 -2.08 6.88 18.42
N SER A 431 -3.34 6.99 18.85
CA SER A 431 -4.49 6.71 17.97
C SER A 431 -4.60 7.66 16.78
N LEU A 432 -4.20 8.92 16.95
CA LEU A 432 -4.12 9.88 15.84
C LEU A 432 -3.03 9.48 14.82
N GLU A 433 -1.86 9.05 15.30
CA GLU A 433 -0.77 8.57 14.43
C GLU A 433 -1.19 7.30 13.69
N LYS A 434 -1.87 6.38 14.38
CA LYS A 434 -2.47 5.19 13.76
C LYS A 434 -3.45 5.52 12.65
N ALA A 435 -4.30 6.52 12.87
CA ALA A 435 -5.20 6.99 11.83
C ALA A 435 -4.43 7.59 10.66
N ARG A 436 -3.44 8.46 10.90
CA ARG A 436 -2.63 9.10 9.84
C ARG A 436 -1.99 8.09 8.89
N SER A 437 -1.38 7.03 9.41
CA SER A 437 -0.71 6.05 8.56
C SER A 437 -1.71 5.34 7.65
N LEU A 438 -2.88 4.95 8.17
CA LEU A 438 -3.97 4.34 7.40
C LEU A 438 -4.52 5.30 6.35
N VAL A 439 -4.56 6.58 6.67
CA VAL A 439 -4.99 7.63 5.74
C VAL A 439 -3.99 7.85 4.62
N LEU A 440 -2.71 7.89 4.95
CA LEU A 440 -1.67 8.06 3.97
C LEU A 440 -1.57 6.83 3.10
N LEU A 441 -1.63 5.65 3.73
CA LEU A 441 -1.84 4.39 3.06
C LEU A 441 -2.99 4.52 2.09
N LEU A 442 -4.07 5.21 2.52
CA LEU A 442 -5.11 5.56 1.60
C LEU A 442 -4.67 6.34 0.39
N ALA A 443 -4.45 7.61 0.62
CA ALA A 443 -4.38 8.51 -0.48
C ALA A 443 -3.31 8.08 -1.51
N THR A 444 -2.23 7.43 -1.06
CA THR A 444 -1.24 6.74 -1.91
C THR A 444 -1.81 5.75 -2.93
N LEU A 445 -2.76 4.87 -2.60
CA LEU A 445 -3.35 4.05 -3.68
C LEU A 445 -4.18 4.84 -4.61
N VAL A 446 -5.11 5.62 -4.08
CA VAL A 446 -6.10 6.24 -4.94
C VAL A 446 -5.36 7.06 -5.99
N VAL A 447 -4.31 7.78 -5.58
CA VAL A 447 -3.33 8.42 -6.50
C VAL A 447 -2.80 7.42 -7.53
N SER A 448 -2.25 6.28 -7.13
CA SER A 448 -1.72 5.27 -8.06
C SER A 448 -2.71 4.75 -9.09
N ILE A 449 -3.89 4.28 -8.67
CA ILE A 449 -4.85 3.69 -9.61
C ILE A 449 -5.48 4.73 -10.51
N THR A 450 -5.81 5.90 -9.96
CA THR A 450 -6.45 6.97 -10.73
C THR A 450 -5.47 7.62 -11.69
N TYR A 451 -4.19 7.72 -11.32
CA TYR A 451 -3.13 8.19 -12.23
C TYR A 451 -2.99 7.29 -13.45
N GLN A 452 -2.89 5.97 -13.25
CA GLN A 452 -2.84 5.00 -14.35
C GLN A 452 -4.12 5.03 -15.20
N ALA A 453 -5.29 4.94 -14.56
CA ALA A 453 -6.58 4.91 -15.25
C ALA A 453 -6.89 6.21 -16.02
N GLY A 454 -6.37 7.35 -15.56
CA GLY A 454 -6.53 8.62 -16.27
C GLY A 454 -5.63 8.74 -17.51
N LEU A 455 -4.48 8.06 -17.53
CA LEU A 455 -3.55 8.06 -18.66
C LEU A 455 -3.85 6.96 -19.69
N ASP A 456 -4.53 5.90 -19.26
CA ASP A 456 -5.01 4.78 -20.09
C ASP A 456 -6.54 4.62 -19.93
N PRO A 457 -7.35 5.44 -20.63
CA PRO A 457 -8.78 5.51 -20.40
C PRO A 457 -9.52 4.22 -20.83
N PRO A 458 -10.60 3.86 -20.14
CA PRO A 458 -11.36 2.66 -20.44
C PRO A 458 -12.01 2.75 -21.82
N GLY A 459 -12.03 1.64 -22.54
CA GLY A 459 -12.49 1.57 -23.93
C GLY A 459 -11.39 1.76 -24.96
N GLY A 460 -10.15 2.07 -24.55
CA GLY A 460 -9.04 2.27 -25.47
C GLY A 460 -9.14 3.60 -26.23
N LEU A 461 -8.31 3.71 -27.25
CA LEU A 461 -8.08 4.92 -28.03
C LEU A 461 -8.24 4.59 -29.51
N TRP A 462 -8.73 5.55 -30.29
CA TRP A 462 -8.80 5.40 -31.74
C TRP A 462 -7.40 5.23 -32.33
N SER A 463 -7.25 4.33 -33.30
CA SER A 463 -5.98 4.11 -34.01
C SER A 463 -5.86 4.95 -35.28
N GLU A 464 -6.99 5.42 -35.83
CA GLU A 464 -7.05 6.17 -37.08
C GLU A 464 -7.98 7.39 -36.94
N ASP A 465 -7.83 8.35 -37.86
CA ASP A 465 -8.72 9.51 -37.96
C ASP A 465 -10.06 9.11 -38.60
N GLY A 466 -11.16 9.69 -38.12
CA GLY A 466 -12.48 9.42 -38.67
C GLY A 466 -13.46 10.57 -38.51
N ASP A 467 -14.73 10.30 -38.80
CA ASP A 467 -15.78 11.31 -38.78
C ASP A 467 -16.13 11.70 -37.33
N GLY A 468 -15.60 12.85 -36.88
CA GLY A 468 -15.87 13.42 -35.57
C GLY A 468 -14.94 12.96 -34.45
N TYR A 469 -13.85 12.26 -34.78
CA TYR A 469 -12.79 11.87 -33.85
C TYR A 469 -11.43 11.83 -34.54
N LYS A 470 -10.37 12.03 -33.77
CA LYS A 470 -9.00 11.89 -34.25
C LYS A 470 -8.38 10.64 -33.66
N ASN A 471 -7.38 10.11 -34.34
CA ASN A 471 -6.47 9.11 -33.79
C ASN A 471 -6.01 9.54 -32.39
N GLY A 472 -5.93 8.61 -31.45
CA GLY A 472 -5.52 8.82 -30.06
C GLY A 472 -6.57 9.51 -29.17
N ASP A 473 -7.75 9.84 -29.70
CA ASP A 473 -8.89 10.23 -28.88
C ASP A 473 -9.48 9.01 -28.14
N PRO A 474 -9.98 9.16 -26.90
CA PRO A 474 -10.63 8.06 -26.19
C PRO A 474 -11.90 7.57 -26.89
N ILE A 475 -11.99 6.28 -27.17
CA ILE A 475 -13.15 5.70 -27.86
C ILE A 475 -14.43 5.88 -27.05
N LEU A 476 -14.33 5.77 -25.72
CA LEU A 476 -15.49 5.99 -24.85
C LEU A 476 -15.99 7.43 -24.88
N LEU A 477 -15.11 8.41 -25.14
CA LEU A 477 -15.51 9.82 -25.25
C LEU A 477 -16.39 10.06 -26.48
N THR A 478 -16.09 9.40 -27.60
CA THR A 478 -16.80 9.61 -28.86
C THR A 478 -18.05 8.74 -28.97
N THR A 479 -17.99 7.50 -28.47
CA THR A 479 -19.13 6.56 -28.51
C THR A 479 -20.14 6.79 -27.39
N HIS A 480 -19.68 7.12 -26.17
CA HIS A 480 -20.52 7.29 -24.98
C HIS A 480 -20.07 8.49 -24.13
N PRO A 481 -20.20 9.72 -24.64
CA PRO A 481 -19.61 10.92 -24.04
C PRO A 481 -20.01 11.15 -22.58
N THR A 482 -21.27 10.87 -22.22
CA THR A 482 -21.75 11.02 -20.84
C THR A 482 -21.01 10.07 -19.89
N ARG A 483 -20.78 8.81 -20.29
CA ARG A 483 -20.07 7.82 -19.47
C ARG A 483 -18.61 8.20 -19.29
N TYR A 484 -17.95 8.58 -20.39
CA TYR A 484 -16.57 9.05 -20.32
C TYR A 484 -16.42 10.26 -19.40
N LYS A 485 -17.30 11.27 -19.51
CA LYS A 485 -17.27 12.45 -18.64
C LYS A 485 -17.43 12.07 -17.17
N VAL A 486 -18.38 11.19 -16.83
CA VAL A 486 -18.56 10.69 -15.46
C VAL A 486 -17.30 9.97 -14.97
N PHE A 487 -16.73 9.08 -15.77
CA PHE A 487 -15.48 8.39 -15.46
C PHE A 487 -14.34 9.39 -15.21
N PHE A 488 -14.06 10.25 -16.18
CA PHE A 488 -12.92 11.14 -16.20
C PHE A 488 -12.94 12.14 -15.03
N TYR A 489 -14.08 12.79 -14.79
CA TYR A 489 -14.20 13.75 -13.69
C TYR A 489 -14.20 13.07 -12.32
N SER A 490 -14.84 11.89 -12.17
CA SER A 490 -14.83 11.16 -10.90
C SER A 490 -13.43 10.62 -10.57
N ASN A 491 -12.73 10.09 -11.58
CA ASN A 491 -11.36 9.62 -11.45
C ASN A 491 -10.40 10.76 -11.09
N SER A 492 -10.48 11.88 -11.82
CA SER A 492 -9.64 13.06 -11.56
C SER A 492 -9.93 13.71 -10.21
N ALA A 493 -11.20 13.74 -9.78
CA ALA A 493 -11.56 14.22 -8.46
C ALA A 493 -10.95 13.35 -7.36
N ALA A 494 -11.01 12.01 -7.49
CA ALA A 494 -10.38 11.08 -6.55
C ALA A 494 -8.84 11.20 -6.55
N PHE A 495 -8.21 11.35 -7.71
CA PHE A 495 -6.76 11.61 -7.83
C PHE A 495 -6.34 12.87 -7.05
N VAL A 496 -7.01 14.00 -7.33
CA VAL A 496 -6.68 15.30 -6.73
C VAL A 496 -7.01 15.32 -5.24
N ALA A 497 -8.19 14.81 -4.83
CA ALA A 497 -8.57 14.74 -3.44
C ALA A 497 -7.60 13.87 -2.62
N SER A 498 -7.08 12.80 -3.21
CA SER A 498 -6.05 11.99 -2.57
C SER A 498 -4.70 12.70 -2.46
N LEU A 499 -4.24 13.45 -3.47
CA LEU A 499 -3.06 14.30 -3.30
C LEU A 499 -3.24 15.32 -2.17
N ILE A 500 -4.43 15.93 -2.05
CA ILE A 500 -4.76 16.82 -0.93
C ILE A 500 -4.65 16.07 0.39
N VAL A 501 -5.19 14.84 0.49
CA VAL A 501 -5.12 14.03 1.71
C VAL A 501 -3.66 13.71 2.07
N ILE A 502 -2.79 13.36 1.11
CA ILE A 502 -1.35 13.13 1.36
C ILE A 502 -0.71 14.37 1.99
N ILE A 503 -0.95 15.55 1.40
CA ILE A 503 -0.40 16.82 1.89
C ILE A 503 -0.99 17.18 3.26
N MET A 504 -2.29 16.95 3.44
CA MET A 504 -3.01 17.26 4.68
C MET A 504 -2.51 16.39 5.85
N VAL A 505 -2.18 15.13 5.60
CA VAL A 505 -1.64 14.21 6.60
C VAL A 505 -0.27 14.66 7.13
N GLN A 506 0.53 15.35 6.31
CA GLN A 506 1.82 15.91 6.75
C GLN A 506 1.64 17.03 7.79
N SER A 507 0.43 17.59 7.95
CA SER A 507 0.14 18.64 8.93
C SER A 507 -0.62 18.11 10.15
N SER A 508 -0.04 18.29 11.34
CA SER A 508 -0.69 17.95 12.60
C SER A 508 -1.98 18.74 12.88
N PHE A 509 -2.15 19.89 12.24
CA PHE A 509 -3.28 20.82 12.45
C PHE A 509 -4.54 20.44 11.65
N LEU A 510 -4.36 19.86 10.45
CA LEU A 510 -5.42 19.67 9.47
C LEU A 510 -6.10 18.30 9.58
N LEU A 511 -5.56 17.44 10.44
CA LEU A 511 -6.15 16.17 10.86
C LEU A 511 -7.33 16.35 11.82
N LYS A 512 -8.18 17.34 11.58
CA LYS A 512 -9.49 17.33 12.20
C LYS A 512 -10.21 16.10 11.67
N ARG A 513 -10.54 15.20 12.60
CA ARG A 513 -11.25 13.94 12.38
C ARG A 513 -12.52 14.07 11.52
N HIS A 514 -13.10 15.27 11.39
CA HIS A 514 -14.24 15.49 10.49
C HIS A 514 -13.87 15.68 9.02
N THR A 515 -12.79 16.42 8.74
CA THR A 515 -12.38 16.82 7.40
C THR A 515 -11.66 15.71 6.65
N LEU A 516 -10.67 15.08 7.29
CA LEU A 516 -9.90 13.96 6.73
C LEU A 516 -10.81 12.85 6.24
N GLU A 517 -11.64 12.47 7.18
CA GLU A 517 -12.56 11.40 6.99
C GLU A 517 -13.64 11.74 5.93
N ALA A 518 -14.03 13.01 5.75
CA ALA A 518 -14.91 13.48 4.66
C ALA A 518 -14.23 13.52 3.28
N ALA A 519 -12.97 13.94 3.19
CA ALA A 519 -12.20 13.92 1.94
C ALA A 519 -12.11 12.50 1.39
N MET A 520 -11.98 11.54 2.29
CA MET A 520 -11.81 10.17 1.91
C MET A 520 -13.11 9.44 1.55
N ILE A 521 -14.26 10.01 1.92
CA ILE A 521 -15.59 9.65 1.37
C ILE A 521 -15.64 9.96 -0.09
N LEU A 522 -15.22 11.18 -0.40
CA LEU A 522 -15.24 11.73 -1.73
C LEU A 522 -14.35 10.88 -2.64
N ASP A 523 -13.17 10.47 -2.16
CA ASP A 523 -12.27 9.55 -2.86
C ASP A 523 -12.97 8.23 -3.22
N LEU A 524 -13.61 7.57 -2.26
CA LEU A 524 -14.26 6.28 -2.48
C LEU A 524 -15.49 6.38 -3.39
N PHE A 525 -16.31 7.42 -3.26
CA PHE A 525 -17.41 7.65 -4.19
C PHE A 525 -16.90 7.98 -5.59
N GLY A 526 -15.82 8.75 -5.70
CA GLY A 526 -15.13 9.01 -6.96
C GLY A 526 -14.67 7.72 -7.62
N LEU A 527 -14.05 6.81 -6.86
CA LEU A 527 -13.61 5.50 -7.35
C LEU A 527 -14.78 4.60 -7.78
N ILE A 528 -15.84 4.47 -6.97
CA ILE A 528 -17.01 3.64 -7.32
C ILE A 528 -17.68 4.19 -8.58
N SER A 529 -17.84 5.52 -8.68
CA SER A 529 -18.47 6.16 -9.83
C SER A 529 -17.61 6.02 -11.09
N ALA A 530 -16.29 6.20 -10.97
CA ALA A 530 -15.35 5.96 -12.07
C ALA A 530 -15.40 4.50 -12.53
N TYR A 531 -15.34 3.55 -11.59
CA TYR A 531 -15.41 2.12 -11.91
C TYR A 531 -16.71 1.75 -12.62
N ALA A 532 -17.86 2.19 -12.10
CA ALA A 532 -19.17 1.89 -12.68
C ALA A 532 -19.37 2.52 -14.07
N ALA A 533 -18.78 3.70 -14.32
CA ALA A 533 -18.85 4.37 -15.61
C ALA A 533 -17.86 3.81 -16.64
N GLY A 534 -16.65 3.42 -16.21
CA GLY A 534 -15.59 2.95 -17.09
C GLY A 534 -15.66 1.45 -17.43
N SER A 535 -16.02 0.60 -16.47
CA SER A 535 -16.06 -0.87 -16.67
C SER A 535 -17.31 -1.35 -17.41
N CYS A 536 -18.38 -0.56 -17.42
CA CYS A 536 -19.68 -0.96 -17.95
C CYS A 536 -19.96 -0.32 -19.31
N ARG A 537 -20.45 -1.11 -20.26
CA ARG A 537 -20.86 -0.62 -21.59
C ARG A 537 -22.37 -0.37 -21.68
N ASP A 538 -23.17 -1.07 -20.88
CA ASP A 538 -24.62 -0.96 -20.87
C ASP A 538 -25.18 -0.46 -19.52
N GLU A 539 -26.37 0.13 -19.55
CA GLU A 539 -27.08 0.60 -18.34
C GLU A 539 -27.33 -0.52 -17.33
N LYS A 540 -27.70 -1.72 -17.80
CA LYS A 540 -27.95 -2.89 -16.93
C LYS A 540 -26.71 -3.25 -16.12
N THR A 541 -25.54 -3.26 -16.76
CA THR A 541 -24.26 -3.56 -16.09
C THR A 541 -23.87 -2.47 -15.08
N SER A 542 -24.10 -1.19 -15.40
CA SER A 542 -23.86 -0.09 -14.46
C SER A 542 -24.80 -0.15 -13.25
N ILE A 543 -26.10 -0.41 -13.46
CA ILE A 543 -27.07 -0.57 -12.38
C ILE A 543 -26.68 -1.76 -11.50
N TYR A 544 -26.26 -2.88 -12.10
CA TYR A 544 -25.78 -4.04 -11.36
C TYR A 544 -24.61 -3.68 -10.43
N VAL A 545 -23.58 -3.00 -10.95
CA VAL A 545 -22.39 -2.60 -10.17
C VAL A 545 -22.81 -1.70 -9.00
N VAL A 546 -23.62 -0.67 -9.25
CA VAL A 546 -24.07 0.25 -8.18
C VAL A 546 -24.99 -0.45 -7.17
N ALA A 547 -25.90 -1.30 -7.62
CA ALA A 547 -26.78 -2.07 -6.75
C ALA A 547 -25.99 -3.05 -5.86
N LEU A 548 -24.95 -3.68 -6.40
CA LEU A 548 -24.07 -4.57 -5.66
C LEU A 548 -23.35 -3.85 -4.52
N ALA A 549 -22.85 -2.63 -4.74
CA ALA A 549 -22.32 -1.79 -3.66
C ALA A 549 -23.35 -1.57 -2.55
N GLY A 550 -24.58 -1.19 -2.91
CA GLY A 550 -25.66 -0.98 -1.97
C GLY A 550 -25.98 -2.23 -1.13
N ILE A 551 -26.12 -3.38 -1.80
CA ILE A 551 -26.43 -4.67 -1.14
C ILE A 551 -25.32 -5.07 -0.16
N VAL A 552 -24.06 -5.02 -0.58
CA VAL A 552 -22.92 -5.39 0.28
C VAL A 552 -22.85 -4.46 1.50
N LEU A 553 -23.00 -3.15 1.31
CA LEU A 553 -23.00 -2.20 2.42
C LEU A 553 -24.18 -2.44 3.38
N VAL A 554 -25.39 -2.68 2.87
CA VAL A 554 -26.57 -2.97 3.70
C VAL A 554 -26.39 -4.26 4.48
N TYR A 555 -25.95 -5.35 3.84
CA TYR A 555 -25.70 -6.65 4.48
C TYR A 555 -24.77 -6.50 5.68
N VAL A 556 -23.65 -5.81 5.48
CA VAL A 556 -22.66 -5.56 6.53
C VAL A 556 -23.24 -4.72 7.65
N VAL A 557 -23.90 -3.60 7.34
CA VAL A 557 -24.46 -2.69 8.35
C VAL A 557 -25.48 -3.42 9.21
N ILE A 558 -26.35 -4.23 8.60
CA ILE A 558 -27.31 -5.07 9.30
C ILE A 558 -26.57 -6.05 10.23
N HIS A 559 -25.59 -6.81 9.73
CA HIS A 559 -24.84 -7.77 10.55
C HIS A 559 -24.13 -7.12 11.74
N ILE A 560 -23.55 -5.93 11.55
CA ILE A 560 -22.91 -5.17 12.62
C ILE A 560 -23.96 -4.71 13.64
N VAL A 561 -25.04 -4.07 13.19
CA VAL A 561 -26.08 -3.53 14.09
C VAL A 561 -26.72 -4.62 14.95
N PHE A 562 -27.12 -5.75 14.35
CA PHE A 562 -27.73 -6.86 15.09
C PHE A 562 -26.80 -7.46 16.15
N PHE A 563 -25.50 -7.60 15.85
CA PHE A 563 -24.53 -8.21 16.77
C PHE A 563 -23.95 -7.22 17.80
N THR A 564 -23.98 -5.92 17.52
CA THR A 564 -23.54 -4.88 18.49
C THR A 564 -24.44 -4.74 19.71
N LEU A 565 -25.64 -5.32 19.70
CA LEU A 565 -26.61 -5.18 20.80
C LEU A 565 -26.33 -6.08 22.02
N ASP A 566 -25.41 -7.04 21.94
CA ASP A 566 -25.41 -8.14 22.91
C ASP A 566 -24.22 -8.21 23.89
N HIS A 567 -23.10 -7.48 23.73
CA HIS A 567 -21.85 -7.84 24.47
C HIS A 567 -21.01 -6.67 25.05
N LYS A 568 -20.42 -6.92 26.23
CA LYS A 568 -19.51 -6.04 26.99
C LYS A 568 -18.03 -6.30 26.64
N ASP A 569 -17.22 -5.25 26.53
CA ASP A 569 -15.83 -5.30 26.05
C ASP A 569 -14.80 -5.82 27.09
N ASN A 570 -13.90 -6.73 26.68
CA ASN A 570 -12.71 -7.17 27.41
C ASN A 570 -11.41 -6.64 26.74
N HIS A 571 -10.46 -6.15 27.53
CA HIS A 571 -9.24 -5.47 27.03
C HIS A 571 -8.21 -6.39 26.33
N ARG A 572 -8.10 -7.69 26.70
CA ARG A 572 -7.13 -8.63 26.09
C ARG A 572 -7.42 -8.98 24.63
N ASP A 573 -8.66 -8.80 24.18
CA ASP A 573 -9.04 -9.07 22.79
C ASP A 573 -8.70 -7.90 21.86
N ALA A 574 -8.43 -6.70 22.38
CA ALA A 574 -8.22 -5.51 21.56
C ALA A 574 -6.99 -5.62 20.64
N ASP A 575 -5.85 -6.06 21.16
CA ASP A 575 -4.59 -6.13 20.40
C ASP A 575 -4.62 -7.21 19.31
N LYS A 576 -5.25 -8.36 19.61
CA LYS A 576 -5.43 -9.44 18.63
C LYS A 576 -6.27 -8.98 17.44
N MET A 577 -7.25 -8.11 17.69
CA MET A 577 -8.17 -7.60 16.68
C MET A 577 -7.50 -6.53 15.81
N GLU A 578 -6.55 -5.77 16.35
CA GLU A 578 -5.77 -4.80 15.57
C GLU A 578 -4.88 -5.51 14.54
N ASN A 579 -4.15 -6.57 14.95
CA ASN A 579 -3.36 -7.37 14.00
C ASN A 579 -4.23 -7.96 12.88
N ARG A 580 -5.44 -8.43 13.21
CA ARG A 580 -6.40 -8.96 12.21
C ARG A 580 -6.92 -7.87 11.29
N ARG A 581 -7.19 -6.68 11.84
CA ARG A 581 -7.62 -5.50 11.08
C ARG A 581 -6.57 -5.12 10.04
N GLU A 582 -5.29 -5.08 10.41
CA GLU A 582 -4.20 -4.74 9.49
C GLU A 582 -4.12 -5.69 8.29
N VAL A 583 -4.17 -7.00 8.54
CA VAL A 583 -4.13 -8.02 7.47
C VAL A 583 -5.36 -7.97 6.57
N LEU A 584 -6.57 -7.88 7.18
CA LEU A 584 -7.82 -7.75 6.42
C LEU A 584 -7.82 -6.49 5.56
N LEU A 585 -7.28 -5.40 6.11
CA LEU A 585 -7.21 -4.14 5.41
C LEU A 585 -6.29 -4.26 4.21
N LEU A 586 -5.08 -4.79 4.40
CA LEU A 586 -4.10 -5.01 3.33
C LEU A 586 -4.66 -5.91 2.20
N LEU A 587 -5.43 -6.94 2.53
CA LEU A 587 -6.02 -7.83 1.52
C LEU A 587 -7.21 -7.19 0.78
N ALA A 588 -8.07 -6.44 1.48
CA ALA A 588 -9.17 -5.71 0.85
C ALA A 588 -8.63 -4.66 -0.12
N ILE A 589 -7.64 -3.92 0.36
CA ILE A 589 -6.85 -3.00 -0.43
C ILE A 589 -6.28 -3.67 -1.69
N LEU A 590 -5.57 -4.79 -1.57
CA LEU A 590 -4.99 -5.54 -2.69
C LEU A 590 -6.07 -5.89 -3.72
N ALA A 591 -7.18 -6.47 -3.25
CA ALA A 591 -8.27 -6.91 -4.12
C ALA A 591 -8.98 -5.72 -4.81
N ALA A 592 -9.28 -4.63 -4.10
CA ALA A 592 -9.88 -3.42 -4.68
C ALA A 592 -9.06 -2.88 -5.85
N THR A 593 -7.74 -2.94 -5.73
CA THR A 593 -6.81 -2.41 -6.70
C THR A 593 -6.71 -3.23 -7.95
N LEU A 594 -6.52 -4.54 -7.76
CA LEU A 594 -6.42 -5.49 -8.86
C LEU A 594 -7.71 -5.48 -9.69
N THR A 595 -8.84 -5.42 -9.00
CA THR A 595 -10.16 -5.41 -9.63
C THR A 595 -10.49 -4.07 -10.27
N TYR A 596 -10.07 -2.94 -9.70
CA TYR A 596 -10.24 -1.63 -10.32
C TYR A 596 -9.53 -1.56 -11.68
N GLN A 597 -8.23 -1.91 -11.74
CA GLN A 597 -7.49 -1.90 -13.00
C GLN A 597 -8.04 -2.90 -14.01
N ALA A 598 -8.27 -4.15 -13.58
CA ALA A 598 -8.78 -5.19 -14.47
C ALA A 598 -10.20 -4.90 -14.99
N GLY A 599 -11.02 -4.20 -14.21
CA GLY A 599 -12.37 -3.81 -14.66
C GLY A 599 -12.35 -2.67 -15.69
N LEU A 600 -11.38 -1.76 -15.62
CA LEU A 600 -11.20 -0.69 -16.61
C LEU A 600 -10.43 -1.14 -17.86
N THR A 601 -9.62 -2.19 -17.73
CA THR A 601 -8.83 -2.80 -18.81
C THR A 601 -9.07 -4.32 -18.83
N PRO A 602 -10.19 -4.78 -19.40
CA PRO A 602 -10.52 -6.19 -19.40
C PRO A 602 -9.50 -7.01 -20.22
N PRO A 603 -9.31 -8.30 -19.89
CA PRO A 603 -8.35 -9.15 -20.58
C PRO A 603 -8.63 -9.22 -22.08
N GLY A 604 -7.58 -9.15 -22.90
CA GLY A 604 -7.71 -9.10 -24.36
C GLY A 604 -8.00 -7.70 -24.92
N GLY A 605 -8.23 -6.70 -24.07
CA GLY A 605 -8.39 -5.31 -24.50
C GLY A 605 -9.77 -4.99 -25.10
N PHE A 606 -9.78 -3.98 -25.97
CA PHE A 606 -10.98 -3.44 -26.61
C PHE A 606 -10.84 -3.48 -28.13
N TRP A 607 -11.97 -3.56 -28.83
CA TRP A 607 -11.98 -3.41 -30.28
C TRP A 607 -11.55 -2.00 -30.69
N PRO A 608 -10.64 -1.85 -31.67
CA PRO A 608 -10.14 -0.54 -32.10
C PRO A 608 -11.11 0.20 -33.03
N ALA A 609 -11.94 -0.53 -33.79
CA ALA A 609 -12.86 0.03 -34.78
C ALA A 609 -14.19 -0.75 -34.84
N ASN A 610 -15.19 -0.13 -35.48
CA ASN A 610 -16.41 -0.84 -35.85
C ASN A 610 -16.17 -1.63 -37.14
N ASP A 611 -16.75 -2.82 -37.27
CA ASP A 611 -16.60 -3.63 -38.48
C ASP A 611 -17.92 -4.22 -39.00
N LEU A 612 -17.85 -4.86 -40.17
CA LEU A 612 -18.99 -5.52 -40.82
C LEU A 612 -19.48 -6.76 -40.06
N ALA A 613 -18.65 -7.34 -39.20
CA ALA A 613 -19.02 -8.47 -38.35
C ALA A 613 -19.87 -8.02 -37.14
N GLY A 614 -20.07 -6.72 -36.96
CA GLY A 614 -20.89 -6.14 -35.89
C GLY A 614 -20.11 -5.86 -34.61
N HIS A 615 -18.77 -5.97 -34.64
CA HIS A 615 -17.93 -5.55 -33.53
C HIS A 615 -17.99 -4.03 -33.41
N ARG A 616 -17.99 -3.55 -32.16
CA ARG A 616 -18.11 -2.12 -31.84
C ARG A 616 -16.87 -1.62 -31.16
N ALA A 617 -16.32 -0.52 -31.65
CA ALA A 617 -15.16 0.14 -31.08
C ALA A 617 -15.35 0.40 -29.58
N GLY A 618 -14.34 0.06 -28.80
CA GLY A 618 -14.35 0.23 -27.35
C GLY A 618 -15.16 -0.82 -26.59
N PHE A 619 -15.76 -1.82 -27.23
CA PHE A 619 -16.31 -2.98 -26.53
C PHE A 619 -15.19 -3.98 -26.19
N PRO A 620 -15.26 -4.68 -25.03
CA PRO A 620 -14.23 -5.67 -24.65
C PRO A 620 -14.16 -6.82 -25.66
N VAL A 621 -12.97 -7.14 -26.16
CA VAL A 621 -12.80 -8.22 -27.16
C VAL A 621 -13.22 -9.58 -26.58
N LEU A 622 -12.94 -9.81 -25.29
CA LEU A 622 -13.33 -11.03 -24.59
C LEU A 622 -14.86 -11.22 -24.54
N LEU A 623 -15.65 -10.14 -24.56
CA LEU A 623 -17.11 -10.22 -24.54
C LEU A 623 -17.64 -10.86 -25.81
N ASP A 624 -17.09 -10.49 -26.97
CA ASP A 624 -17.59 -10.96 -28.26
C ASP A 624 -17.06 -12.37 -28.59
N ASN A 625 -15.77 -12.62 -28.35
CA ASN A 625 -15.14 -13.90 -28.67
C ASN A 625 -15.43 -15.01 -27.63
N TYR A 626 -15.58 -14.64 -26.35
CA TYR A 626 -15.83 -15.59 -25.26
C TYR A 626 -16.87 -15.07 -24.24
N PRO A 627 -18.14 -14.87 -24.63
CA PRO A 627 -19.14 -14.21 -23.77
C PRO A 627 -19.32 -14.83 -22.38
N PRO A 628 -19.40 -16.19 -22.22
CA PRO A 628 -19.53 -16.79 -20.89
C PRO A 628 -18.33 -16.50 -19.98
N ARG A 629 -17.12 -16.43 -20.54
CA ARG A 629 -15.90 -16.11 -19.79
C ARG A 629 -15.88 -14.64 -19.40
N TYR A 630 -16.22 -13.75 -20.32
CA TYR A 630 -16.32 -12.33 -20.01
C TYR A 630 -17.34 -12.05 -18.90
N HIS A 631 -18.53 -12.64 -18.96
CA HIS A 631 -19.53 -12.45 -17.90
C HIS A 631 -19.04 -12.99 -16.56
N ALA A 632 -18.43 -14.19 -16.53
CA ALA A 632 -17.83 -14.72 -15.31
C ALA A 632 -16.74 -13.78 -14.76
N PHE A 633 -15.84 -13.30 -15.62
CA PHE A 633 -14.81 -12.34 -15.27
C PHE A 633 -15.41 -11.05 -14.69
N PHE A 634 -16.30 -10.40 -15.42
CA PHE A 634 -16.89 -9.11 -15.07
C PHE A 634 -17.62 -9.17 -13.73
N TYR A 635 -18.50 -10.16 -13.54
CA TYR A 635 -19.29 -10.28 -12.31
C TYR A 635 -18.43 -10.64 -11.10
N CYS A 636 -17.47 -11.57 -11.25
CA CYS A 636 -16.56 -11.92 -10.16
C CYS A 636 -15.64 -10.75 -9.79
N ASN A 637 -15.14 -10.02 -10.79
CA ASN A 637 -14.27 -8.86 -10.61
C ASN A 637 -15.03 -7.72 -9.90
N ALA A 638 -16.25 -7.40 -10.35
CA ALA A 638 -17.08 -6.38 -9.73
C ALA A 638 -17.49 -6.75 -8.29
N ALA A 639 -17.82 -8.01 -8.02
CA ALA A 639 -18.12 -8.48 -6.67
C ALA A 639 -16.91 -8.37 -5.73
N SER A 640 -15.73 -8.73 -6.22
CA SER A 640 -14.48 -8.59 -5.47
C SER A 640 -14.14 -7.12 -5.21
N PHE A 641 -14.31 -6.23 -6.20
CA PHE A 641 -14.14 -4.78 -6.02
C PHE A 641 -15.07 -4.23 -4.95
N MET A 642 -16.38 -4.53 -5.03
CA MET A 642 -17.36 -4.00 -4.09
C MET A 642 -17.20 -4.55 -2.67
N ALA A 643 -16.94 -5.85 -2.52
CA ALA A 643 -16.63 -6.46 -1.23
C ALA A 643 -15.39 -5.81 -0.59
N SER A 644 -14.37 -5.54 -1.41
CA SER A 644 -13.13 -4.91 -0.97
C SER A 644 -13.33 -3.46 -0.54
N ILE A 645 -14.04 -2.64 -1.31
CA ILE A 645 -14.37 -1.26 -0.94
C ILE A 645 -15.25 -1.21 0.32
N ALA A 646 -16.18 -2.15 0.49
CA ALA A 646 -16.96 -2.25 1.72
C ALA A 646 -16.09 -2.60 2.93
N LEU A 647 -15.22 -3.62 2.83
CA LEU A 647 -14.27 -3.99 3.89
C LEU A 647 -13.41 -2.81 4.32
N ILE A 648 -12.84 -2.14 3.33
CA ILE A 648 -12.06 -0.93 3.45
C ILE A 648 -12.79 0.09 4.34
N VAL A 649 -14.02 0.51 3.97
CA VAL A 649 -14.81 1.52 4.70
C VAL A 649 -15.04 1.12 6.17
N LEU A 650 -15.27 -0.17 6.41
CA LEU A 650 -15.54 -0.69 7.75
C LEU A 650 -14.27 -0.75 8.60
N LEU A 651 -13.14 -1.08 7.97
CA LEU A 651 -11.85 -1.26 8.61
C LEU A 651 -11.20 0.07 9.02
N VAL A 652 -11.49 1.19 8.34
CA VAL A 652 -11.04 2.49 8.88
C VAL A 652 -11.88 2.97 10.04
N ASN A 653 -13.18 2.70 10.09
CA ASN A 653 -13.97 3.16 11.22
C ASN A 653 -13.72 2.29 12.47
N PRO A 654 -13.11 2.83 13.55
CA PRO A 654 -12.82 2.05 14.74
C PRO A 654 -14.05 1.49 15.45
N ASN A 655 -15.21 2.12 15.24
CA ASN A 655 -16.47 1.70 15.82
C ASN A 655 -17.12 0.53 15.04
N LEU A 656 -16.68 0.27 13.80
CA LEU A 656 -17.28 -0.75 12.93
C LEU A 656 -16.42 -2.01 12.82
N TYR A 657 -15.09 -1.88 12.76
CA TYR A 657 -14.24 -3.07 12.60
C TYR A 657 -14.23 -3.97 13.83
N ARG A 658 -14.28 -3.40 15.04
CA ARG A 658 -14.24 -4.18 16.29
C ARG A 658 -15.42 -5.14 16.38
N PRO A 659 -16.69 -4.69 16.23
CA PRO A 659 -17.82 -5.61 16.10
C PRO A 659 -17.70 -6.54 14.89
N GLY A 660 -17.30 -6.02 13.73
CA GLY A 660 -17.25 -6.76 12.46
C GLY A 660 -16.29 -7.96 12.45
N ILE A 661 -15.13 -7.86 13.12
CA ILE A 661 -14.20 -9.00 13.25
C ILE A 661 -14.75 -10.01 14.28
N ARG A 662 -15.45 -9.57 15.32
CA ARG A 662 -16.01 -10.48 16.35
C ARG A 662 -17.16 -11.31 15.79
N CYS A 663 -18.04 -10.71 14.99
CA CYS A 663 -19.15 -11.43 14.36
C CYS A 663 -18.78 -12.17 13.07
N TYR A 664 -17.48 -12.26 12.75
CA TYR A 664 -16.95 -12.85 11.53
C TYR A 664 -17.42 -12.23 10.20
N ALA A 665 -18.23 -11.17 10.22
CA ALA A 665 -18.77 -10.53 9.01
C ALA A 665 -17.65 -10.02 8.08
N LEU A 666 -16.58 -9.45 8.62
CA LEU A 666 -15.45 -8.99 7.80
C LEU A 666 -14.67 -10.17 7.19
N TYR A 667 -14.60 -11.33 7.86
CA TYR A 667 -13.98 -12.52 7.29
C TYR A 667 -14.82 -13.12 6.16
N VAL A 668 -16.14 -13.18 6.32
CA VAL A 668 -17.06 -13.64 5.27
C VAL A 668 -16.95 -12.73 4.04
N CYS A 669 -17.02 -11.41 4.24
CA CYS A 669 -16.88 -10.44 3.15
C CYS A 669 -15.52 -10.57 2.45
N MET A 670 -14.45 -10.85 3.19
CA MET A 670 -13.11 -11.08 2.64
C MET A 670 -13.02 -12.39 1.84
N VAL A 671 -13.59 -13.49 2.32
CA VAL A 671 -13.64 -14.75 1.57
C VAL A 671 -14.45 -14.59 0.27
N VAL A 672 -15.57 -13.88 0.31
CA VAL A 672 -16.36 -13.53 -0.89
C VAL A 672 -15.54 -12.70 -1.87
N GLY A 673 -14.81 -11.69 -1.37
CA GLY A 673 -13.91 -10.88 -2.18
C GLY A 673 -12.79 -11.69 -2.83
N MET A 674 -12.18 -12.62 -2.09
CA MET A 674 -11.13 -13.52 -2.60
C MET A 674 -11.66 -14.52 -3.62
N PHE A 675 -12.87 -15.07 -3.41
CA PHE A 675 -13.53 -15.93 -4.38
C PHE A 675 -13.83 -15.19 -5.68
N GLY A 676 -14.32 -13.95 -5.59
CA GLY A 676 -14.49 -13.08 -6.77
C GLY A 676 -13.16 -12.78 -7.47
N LEU A 677 -12.09 -12.52 -6.72
CA LEU A 677 -10.76 -12.24 -7.29
C LEU A 677 -10.21 -13.45 -8.06
N MET A 678 -10.27 -14.64 -7.46
CA MET A 678 -9.79 -15.88 -8.09
C MET A 678 -10.68 -16.32 -9.26
N GLY A 679 -12.00 -16.14 -9.15
CA GLY A 679 -12.94 -16.40 -10.24
C GLY A 679 -12.68 -15.48 -11.44
N ALA A 680 -12.42 -14.19 -11.19
CA ALA A 680 -12.03 -13.25 -12.24
C ALA A 680 -10.71 -13.67 -12.89
N TYR A 681 -9.69 -14.01 -12.09
CA TYR A 681 -8.41 -14.49 -12.64
C TYR A 681 -8.58 -15.74 -13.52
N ALA A 682 -9.35 -16.73 -13.06
CA ALA A 682 -9.57 -17.97 -13.81
C ALA A 682 -10.31 -17.73 -15.13
N ALA A 683 -11.35 -16.90 -15.12
CA ALA A 683 -12.13 -16.57 -16.30
C ALA A 683 -11.34 -15.69 -17.29
N GLY A 684 -10.56 -14.74 -16.78
CA GLY A 684 -9.85 -13.74 -17.57
C GLY A 684 -8.47 -14.16 -18.09
N SER A 685 -7.78 -15.09 -17.41
CA SER A 685 -6.42 -15.53 -17.81
C SER A 685 -6.41 -16.70 -18.81
N SER A 686 -7.47 -17.52 -18.85
CA SER A 686 -7.54 -18.74 -19.65
C SER A 686 -8.46 -18.62 -20.86
N ARG A 687 -7.94 -18.90 -22.05
CA ARG A 687 -8.71 -18.97 -23.31
C ARG A 687 -9.00 -20.42 -23.71
N ASN A 688 -8.12 -21.35 -23.33
CA ASN A 688 -8.20 -22.77 -23.68
C ASN A 688 -8.70 -23.65 -22.51
N VAL A 689 -9.24 -24.82 -22.85
CA VAL A 689 -9.78 -25.78 -21.87
C VAL A 689 -8.67 -26.32 -20.94
N ARG A 690 -7.49 -26.68 -21.46
CA ARG A 690 -6.39 -27.23 -20.65
C ARG A 690 -5.89 -26.25 -19.58
N THR A 691 -5.63 -25.01 -19.96
CA THR A 691 -5.20 -23.96 -19.03
C THR A 691 -6.33 -23.59 -18.05
N SER A 692 -7.58 -23.64 -18.52
CA SER A 692 -8.76 -23.41 -17.67
C SER A 692 -8.93 -24.50 -16.60
N ILE A 693 -8.78 -25.79 -16.96
CA ILE A 693 -8.84 -26.91 -16.00
C ILE A 693 -7.77 -26.74 -14.93
N TYR A 694 -6.55 -26.38 -15.34
CA TYR A 694 -5.44 -26.15 -14.43
C TYR A 694 -5.76 -25.07 -13.39
N VAL A 695 -6.18 -23.88 -13.83
CA VAL A 695 -6.48 -22.77 -12.90
C VAL A 695 -7.71 -23.06 -12.05
N LEU A 696 -8.76 -23.67 -12.60
CA LEU A 696 -9.92 -24.09 -11.81
C LEU A 696 -9.53 -25.12 -10.73
N THR A 697 -8.62 -26.04 -11.05
CA THR A 697 -8.07 -26.99 -10.06
C THR A 697 -7.30 -26.26 -8.96
N LEU A 698 -6.50 -25.25 -9.29
CA LEU A 698 -5.84 -24.39 -8.29
C LEU A 698 -6.86 -23.66 -7.41
N VAL A 699 -7.90 -23.07 -8.01
CA VAL A 699 -8.99 -22.39 -7.26
C VAL A 699 -9.62 -23.36 -6.26
N ILE A 700 -10.02 -24.55 -6.72
CA ILE A 700 -10.60 -25.59 -5.87
C ILE A 700 -9.63 -26.01 -4.76
N ALA A 701 -8.34 -26.20 -5.08
CA ALA A 701 -7.32 -26.57 -4.10
C ALA A 701 -7.16 -25.51 -3.00
N VAL A 702 -7.14 -24.22 -3.36
CA VAL A 702 -7.06 -23.11 -2.39
C VAL A 702 -8.31 -23.08 -1.49
N PHE A 703 -9.51 -23.21 -2.05
CA PHE A 703 -10.74 -23.21 -1.24
C PHE A 703 -10.90 -24.48 -0.39
N ALA A 704 -10.49 -25.64 -0.89
CA ALA A 704 -10.43 -26.87 -0.12
C ALA A 704 -9.45 -26.73 1.06
N PHE A 705 -8.30 -26.09 0.81
CA PHE A 705 -7.34 -25.75 1.85
C PHE A 705 -7.95 -24.80 2.91
N VAL A 706 -8.63 -23.73 2.50
CA VAL A 706 -9.33 -22.81 3.43
C VAL A 706 -10.42 -23.53 4.22
N ALA A 707 -11.21 -24.39 3.58
CA ALA A 707 -12.23 -25.17 4.27
C ALA A 707 -11.60 -26.12 5.31
N LEU A 708 -10.49 -26.77 4.96
CA LEU A 708 -9.72 -27.61 5.87
C LEU A 708 -9.17 -26.80 7.07
N GLU A 709 -8.68 -25.58 6.85
CA GLU A 709 -8.28 -24.66 7.93
C GLU A 709 -9.45 -24.35 8.88
N VAL A 710 -10.63 -24.03 8.34
CA VAL A 710 -11.83 -23.77 9.14
C VAL A 710 -12.21 -25.01 9.95
N VAL A 711 -12.22 -26.19 9.33
CA VAL A 711 -12.50 -27.47 10.00
C VAL A 711 -11.51 -27.73 11.13
N ILE A 712 -10.20 -27.59 10.88
CA ILE A 712 -9.17 -27.80 11.91
C ILE A 712 -9.31 -26.76 13.02
N PHE A 713 -9.58 -25.50 12.72
CA PHE A 713 -9.64 -24.45 13.73
C PHE A 713 -10.91 -24.50 14.59
N TRP A 714 -12.06 -24.85 13.99
CA TRP A 714 -13.36 -24.89 14.68
C TRP A 714 -13.73 -26.27 15.24
N ILE A 715 -13.57 -27.31 14.42
CA ILE A 715 -14.12 -28.64 14.71
C ILE A 715 -13.14 -29.47 15.55
N TYR A 716 -11.82 -29.40 15.29
CA TYR A 716 -10.83 -30.16 16.04
C TYR A 716 -10.82 -29.90 17.56
N PRO A 717 -10.87 -28.65 18.08
CA PRO A 717 -10.94 -28.43 19.53
C PRO A 717 -12.28 -28.90 20.13
N TYR A 718 -13.38 -28.88 19.36
CA TYR A 718 -14.67 -29.42 19.79
C TYR A 718 -14.66 -30.95 19.85
N ILE A 719 -14.15 -31.61 18.81
CA ILE A 719 -13.96 -33.07 18.74
C ILE A 719 -12.97 -33.53 19.81
N ARG A 720 -11.86 -32.82 20.04
CA ARG A 720 -10.90 -33.16 21.09
C ARG A 720 -11.54 -33.08 22.48
N LYS A 721 -12.35 -32.05 22.75
CA LYS A 721 -13.12 -31.96 24.01
C LYS A 721 -14.16 -33.08 24.13
N LEU A 722 -14.80 -33.46 23.03
CA LEU A 722 -15.76 -34.57 23.01
C LEU A 722 -15.08 -35.93 23.23
N LEU A 723 -13.93 -36.17 22.59
CA LEU A 723 -13.10 -37.37 22.77
C LEU A 723 -12.48 -37.44 24.17
N GLN A 724 -12.06 -36.32 24.75
CA GLN A 724 -11.60 -36.28 26.14
C GLN A 724 -12.73 -36.58 27.13
N LYS A 725 -13.95 -36.09 26.88
CA LYS A 725 -15.14 -36.48 27.66
C LYS A 725 -15.45 -37.97 27.56
N LEU A 726 -15.30 -38.56 26.37
CA LEU A 726 -15.49 -40.00 26.16
C LEU A 726 -14.36 -40.83 26.79
N SER A 727 -13.13 -40.32 26.83
CA SER A 727 -11.98 -41.00 27.43
C SER A 727 -11.90 -40.89 28.97
N HIS A 728 -12.61 -39.95 29.60
CA HIS A 728 -12.72 -39.83 31.07
C HIS A 728 -14.06 -40.35 31.61
N GLY A 729 -14.93 -40.90 30.77
CA GLY A 729 -16.22 -41.49 31.16
C GLY A 729 -16.13 -42.92 31.72
N GLY A 730 -14.94 -43.35 32.18
CA GLY A 730 -14.67 -44.71 32.64
C GLY A 730 -13.86 -44.75 33.93
N SER A 731 -14.31 -44.07 34.97
CA SER A 731 -13.97 -44.45 36.36
C SER A 731 -15.08 -43.96 37.27
N SER A 732 -15.95 -44.89 37.64
CA SER A 732 -17.04 -44.75 38.59
C SER A 732 -16.51 -44.95 40.00
N ASP A 733 -16.68 -43.97 40.89
CA ASP A 733 -16.60 -44.19 42.34
C ASP A 733 -17.74 -43.44 43.06
N ILE A 734 -18.82 -44.20 43.24
CA ILE A 734 -19.67 -44.38 44.44
C ILE A 734 -19.98 -43.12 45.29
N GLU A 735 -21.23 -42.66 45.16
CA GLU A 735 -21.95 -41.91 46.19
C GLU A 735 -22.29 -42.80 47.39
N ASN A 736 -22.13 -42.28 48.61
CA ASN A 736 -22.94 -42.68 49.76
C ASN A 736 -23.25 -41.47 50.66
N GLY A 737 -24.47 -40.94 50.49
CA GLY A 737 -25.47 -40.70 51.53
C GLY A 737 -25.14 -39.99 52.85
N SER A 738 -25.72 -38.79 52.98
CA SER A 738 -26.62 -38.33 54.07
C SER A 738 -26.09 -38.14 55.51
N SER A 739 -26.20 -36.91 56.03
CA SER A 739 -27.30 -36.49 56.94
C SER A 739 -26.95 -35.17 57.64
N GLY A 740 -27.97 -34.34 57.91
CA GLY A 740 -27.83 -32.95 58.33
C GLY A 740 -27.83 -32.71 59.85
N GLN A 741 -28.12 -31.44 60.19
CA GLN A 741 -28.41 -30.89 61.54
C GLN A 741 -27.15 -30.50 62.33
N GLY A 742 -26.97 -29.32 62.93
CA GLY A 742 -27.75 -28.11 63.15
C GLY A 742 -27.07 -27.30 64.28
N ASN A 743 -27.43 -26.02 64.40
CA ASN A 743 -27.37 -25.16 65.59
C ASN A 743 -26.21 -24.17 65.84
N ASN A 744 -26.68 -23.01 66.30
CA ASN A 744 -26.06 -21.75 66.67
C ASN A 744 -25.33 -21.81 68.02
N ALA A 745 -24.33 -20.93 68.21
CA ALA A 745 -24.35 -19.80 69.17
C ALA A 745 -22.96 -19.42 69.72
N ARG A 746 -22.60 -18.14 69.50
CA ARG A 746 -22.08 -17.12 70.45
C ARG A 746 -20.92 -17.49 71.40
N GLU A 747 -19.81 -16.72 71.34
CA GLU A 747 -19.38 -15.73 72.38
C GLU A 747 -17.92 -15.23 72.23
N GLN A 748 -17.79 -13.89 72.21
CA GLN A 748 -16.87 -13.02 72.98
C GLN A 748 -15.34 -13.19 72.82
N ASN A 749 -14.59 -12.12 72.51
CA ASN A 749 -14.13 -11.10 73.48
C ASN A 749 -13.24 -10.01 72.82
N MET A 750 -13.15 -8.85 73.47
CA MET A 750 -12.40 -7.64 73.08
C MET A 750 -11.32 -7.34 74.15
N GLY A 751 -10.11 -6.89 73.76
CA GLY A 751 -9.29 -5.97 74.59
C GLY A 751 -7.78 -6.25 74.85
N SER A 752 -6.91 -5.49 74.15
CA SER A 752 -5.68 -4.72 74.57
C SER A 752 -4.44 -5.39 75.24
N PRO A 753 -3.26 -4.70 75.37
CA PRO A 753 -2.79 -3.41 74.82
C PRO A 753 -1.35 -3.37 74.22
N ASN A 754 -1.00 -2.18 73.69
CA ASN A 754 0.28 -1.61 73.21
C ASN A 754 1.59 -1.98 73.93
N GLU A 755 2.69 -1.99 73.16
CA GLU A 755 4.00 -1.37 73.47
C GLU A 755 4.62 -0.79 72.18
N GLY A 756 5.29 0.36 72.27
CA GLY A 756 5.85 1.11 71.12
C GLY A 756 7.38 1.21 71.14
N LEU A 757 7.98 1.77 70.07
CA LEU A 757 8.95 2.88 70.10
C LEU A 757 9.44 3.27 68.68
N GLU A 758 9.45 4.58 68.47
CA GLU A 758 10.32 5.47 67.66
C GLU A 758 11.08 4.96 66.41
N ILE A 759 10.89 5.66 65.27
CA ILE A 759 11.99 5.97 64.34
C ILE A 759 11.90 7.43 63.89
N GLN A 760 13.04 8.09 64.03
CA GLN A 760 13.40 9.48 63.81
C GLN A 760 13.61 9.80 62.31
N GLU A 761 13.36 11.07 61.95
CA GLU A 761 13.52 11.65 60.62
C GLU A 761 14.97 11.58 60.10
N THR A 762 15.14 11.38 58.80
CA THR A 762 16.33 11.83 58.07
C THR A 762 15.97 12.21 56.64
N GLU A 763 16.29 13.44 56.26
CA GLU A 763 16.07 14.04 54.94
C GLU A 763 16.78 13.27 53.81
N PRO A 764 16.17 13.16 52.61
CA PRO A 764 16.92 12.88 51.39
C PRO A 764 17.33 14.18 50.69
N GLN A 765 18.63 14.28 50.47
CA GLN A 765 19.31 15.32 49.72
C GLN A 765 18.81 15.47 48.28
N GLN A 766 18.92 16.71 47.82
CA GLN A 766 18.47 17.26 46.57
C GLN A 766 19.37 16.80 45.40
N GLU A 767 19.00 15.72 44.70
CA GLU A 767 19.57 15.39 43.39
C GLU A 767 18.85 16.17 42.28
N LYS A 768 19.59 17.09 41.66
CA LYS A 768 19.21 17.80 40.42
C LYS A 768 18.95 16.77 39.31
N SER A 769 17.69 16.46 39.07
CA SER A 769 17.26 15.73 37.86
C SER A 769 17.21 16.73 36.70
N GLU A 770 18.16 16.66 35.77
CA GLU A 770 18.08 17.37 34.50
C GLU A 770 16.88 16.84 33.70
N GLU A 771 15.92 17.72 33.38
CA GLU A 771 14.83 17.43 32.45
C GLU A 771 15.38 17.20 31.03
N HIS A 772 15.69 15.95 30.68
CA HIS A 772 15.93 15.57 29.30
C HIS A 772 14.59 15.53 28.54
N LYS A 773 14.34 16.56 27.71
CA LYS A 773 13.24 16.59 26.72
C LYS A 773 13.45 15.51 25.64
N GLU A 774 12.92 14.31 25.85
CA GLU A 774 12.91 13.21 24.84
C GLU A 774 11.84 13.35 23.73
N LEU A 775 11.24 14.53 23.54
CA LEU A 775 10.09 14.68 22.61
C LEU A 775 10.40 14.98 21.11
N PRO A 776 11.59 15.42 20.65
CA PRO A 776 11.78 15.76 19.23
C PRO A 776 12.20 14.57 18.32
N GLU A 777 12.84 13.54 18.86
CA GLU A 777 13.51 12.51 18.04
C GLU A 777 12.53 11.51 17.38
N SER A 778 11.43 11.17 18.06
CA SER A 778 10.42 10.23 17.53
C SER A 778 9.57 10.82 16.39
N THR A 779 9.40 12.14 16.35
CA THR A 779 8.56 12.80 15.33
C THR A 779 9.29 12.96 13.99
N GLU A 780 10.59 13.27 14.02
CA GLU A 780 11.42 13.36 12.80
C GLU A 780 11.59 11.98 12.14
N LYS A 781 11.69 10.92 12.95
CA LYS A 781 11.85 9.55 12.47
C LYS A 781 10.63 9.04 11.70
N ASN A 782 9.43 9.15 12.27
CA ASN A 782 8.19 8.74 11.59
C ASN A 782 8.02 9.47 10.25
N MET A 783 8.44 10.73 10.19
CA MET A 783 8.38 11.55 8.97
C MET A 783 9.26 10.98 7.85
N SER A 784 10.50 10.56 8.14
CA SER A 784 11.40 9.95 7.15
C SER A 784 10.79 8.72 6.46
N GLU A 785 10.16 7.83 7.25
CA GLU A 785 9.50 6.64 6.72
C GLU A 785 8.33 6.98 5.78
N TYR A 786 7.52 7.99 6.15
CA TYR A 786 6.44 8.48 5.30
C TYR A 786 6.92 9.09 3.98
N LEU A 787 8.03 9.84 4.02
CA LEU A 787 8.62 10.45 2.84
C LEU A 787 9.19 9.38 1.89
N MET A 788 9.83 8.34 2.44
CA MET A 788 10.31 7.20 1.65
C MET A 788 9.17 6.47 0.94
N LEU A 789 8.07 6.24 1.66
CA LEU A 789 6.86 5.63 1.11
C LEU A 789 6.25 6.43 -0.04
N LEU A 790 6.26 7.75 0.08
CA LEU A 790 5.74 8.63 -0.96
C LEU A 790 6.66 8.65 -2.20
N GLY A 791 7.97 8.69 -1.99
CA GLY A 791 8.95 8.55 -3.08
C GLY A 791 8.80 7.20 -3.80
N VAL A 792 8.68 6.09 -3.08
CA VAL A 792 8.47 4.76 -3.67
C VAL A 792 7.18 4.69 -4.50
N LEU A 793 6.08 5.27 -4.02
CA LEU A 793 4.83 5.37 -4.78
C LEU A 793 5.06 6.13 -6.09
N ALA A 794 5.58 7.34 -5.99
CA ALA A 794 5.71 8.25 -7.12
C ALA A 794 6.68 7.69 -8.17
N ALA A 795 7.80 7.12 -7.74
CA ALA A 795 8.72 6.41 -8.61
C ALA A 795 8.03 5.23 -9.33
N SER A 796 7.14 4.50 -8.66
CA SER A 796 6.43 3.36 -9.26
C SER A 796 5.48 3.79 -10.37
N VAL A 797 4.65 4.78 -10.10
CA VAL A 797 3.63 5.23 -11.06
C VAL A 797 4.26 5.91 -12.26
N THR A 798 5.30 6.72 -12.04
CA THR A 798 6.00 7.43 -13.11
C THR A 798 6.89 6.53 -13.95
N TYR A 799 7.48 5.48 -13.36
CA TYR A 799 8.22 4.48 -14.12
C TYR A 799 7.32 3.77 -15.13
N GLN A 800 6.16 3.27 -14.66
CA GLN A 800 5.23 2.52 -15.50
C GLN A 800 4.67 3.37 -16.64
N THR A 801 4.28 4.61 -16.36
CA THR A 801 3.74 5.53 -17.37
C THR A 801 4.82 6.14 -18.25
N GLY A 802 6.08 6.16 -17.81
CA GLY A 802 7.21 6.54 -18.65
C GLY A 802 7.53 5.48 -19.72
N LEU A 803 7.35 4.20 -19.40
CA LEU A 803 7.51 3.11 -20.37
C LEU A 803 6.29 2.90 -21.27
N LYS A 804 5.08 3.22 -20.76
CA LYS A 804 3.83 3.23 -21.52
C LYS A 804 3.22 4.64 -21.48
N PRO A 805 3.67 5.56 -22.37
CA PRO A 805 3.19 6.93 -22.38
C PRO A 805 1.69 7.02 -22.68
N PRO A 806 1.02 8.10 -22.23
CA PRO A 806 -0.38 8.32 -22.48
C PRO A 806 -0.65 8.36 -23.98
N GLY A 807 -1.74 7.76 -24.41
CA GLY A 807 -2.02 7.59 -25.83
C GLY A 807 -1.60 6.22 -26.36
N GLY A 808 -0.79 5.46 -25.62
CA GLY A 808 -0.23 4.21 -26.12
C GLY A 808 0.94 4.44 -27.08
N LEU A 809 1.33 3.35 -27.74
CA LEU A 809 2.47 3.27 -28.64
C LEU A 809 1.98 2.68 -29.96
N TRP A 810 2.54 3.16 -31.06
CA TRP A 810 2.28 2.59 -32.38
C TRP A 810 2.76 1.13 -32.46
N GLN A 811 2.04 0.29 -33.21
CA GLN A 811 2.38 -1.13 -33.39
C GLN A 811 2.72 -1.49 -34.84
N ASP A 812 2.70 -0.51 -35.73
CA ASP A 812 2.95 -0.64 -37.16
C ASP A 812 3.80 0.54 -37.69
N ASN A 813 4.34 0.36 -38.89
CA ASN A 813 5.17 1.34 -39.60
C ASN A 813 4.39 1.99 -40.76
N SER A 814 3.16 2.44 -40.52
CA SER A 814 2.30 3.02 -41.54
C SER A 814 2.16 4.54 -41.37
N ASN A 815 1.67 5.24 -42.41
CA ASN A 815 1.20 6.63 -42.34
C ASN A 815 2.19 7.67 -41.74
N GLY A 816 3.49 7.41 -41.85
CA GLY A 816 4.56 8.30 -41.37
C GLY A 816 4.94 8.12 -39.89
N HIS A 817 4.33 7.16 -39.20
CA HIS A 817 4.66 6.75 -37.84
C HIS A 817 5.69 5.62 -37.86
N SER A 818 6.39 5.42 -36.75
CA SER A 818 7.19 4.22 -36.52
C SER A 818 6.65 3.43 -35.33
N ALA A 819 6.66 2.11 -35.42
CA ALA A 819 6.23 1.26 -34.33
C ALA A 819 7.08 1.51 -33.07
N GLY A 820 6.42 1.49 -31.92
CA GLY A 820 7.01 1.81 -30.63
C GLY A 820 7.21 3.29 -30.37
N SER A 821 6.80 4.18 -31.29
CA SER A 821 6.75 5.62 -31.05
C SER A 821 5.51 5.98 -30.21
N PRO A 822 5.61 6.94 -29.26
CA PRO A 822 4.46 7.39 -28.49
C PRO A 822 3.41 8.09 -29.37
N ILE A 823 2.17 7.64 -29.34
CA ILE A 823 1.08 8.21 -30.18
C ILE A 823 0.87 9.70 -29.85
N LEU A 824 0.89 10.07 -28.56
CA LEU A 824 0.74 11.46 -28.15
C LEU A 824 1.89 12.36 -28.64
N HIS A 825 3.10 11.83 -28.85
CA HIS A 825 4.24 12.60 -29.36
C HIS A 825 4.00 13.07 -30.79
N GLU A 826 3.46 12.19 -31.64
CA GLU A 826 3.18 12.52 -33.04
C GLU A 826 1.94 13.42 -33.18
N MET A 827 0.88 13.17 -32.40
CA MET A 827 -0.32 13.99 -32.43
C MET A 827 -0.11 15.41 -31.88
N ASN A 828 0.57 15.50 -30.73
CA ASN A 828 0.76 16.76 -30.03
C ASN A 828 2.08 16.74 -29.25
N LYS A 829 3.16 16.98 -29.98
CA LYS A 829 4.53 17.03 -29.46
C LYS A 829 4.68 17.91 -28.22
N ARG A 830 3.99 19.06 -28.15
CA ARG A 830 4.02 19.97 -26.99
C ARG A 830 3.44 19.32 -25.73
N ARG A 831 2.29 18.64 -25.85
CA ARG A 831 1.66 17.94 -24.72
C ARG A 831 2.48 16.73 -24.28
N TYR A 832 2.99 15.97 -25.24
CA TYR A 832 3.86 14.86 -24.93
C TYR A 832 5.09 15.30 -24.14
N HIS A 833 5.80 16.35 -24.58
CA HIS A 833 6.95 16.85 -23.82
C HIS A 833 6.56 17.40 -22.44
N ALA A 834 5.41 18.10 -22.32
CA ALA A 834 4.92 18.55 -21.02
C ALA A 834 4.67 17.37 -20.07
N PHE A 835 4.05 16.28 -20.57
CA PHE A 835 3.89 15.03 -19.83
C PHE A 835 5.24 14.40 -19.48
N PHE A 836 6.09 14.16 -20.49
CA PHE A 836 7.33 13.40 -20.38
C PHE A 836 8.32 14.05 -19.42
N TYR A 837 8.54 15.36 -19.53
CA TYR A 837 9.44 16.10 -18.65
C TYR A 837 8.90 16.17 -17.22
N SER A 838 7.59 16.37 -17.04
CA SER A 838 6.98 16.41 -15.71
C SER A 838 7.02 15.03 -15.03
N ASN A 839 6.74 13.97 -15.79
CA ASN A 839 6.80 12.58 -15.32
C ASN A 839 8.23 12.15 -14.98
N SER A 840 9.20 12.45 -15.85
CA SER A 840 10.61 12.13 -15.62
C SER A 840 11.21 12.91 -14.45
N THR A 841 10.81 14.18 -14.27
CA THR A 841 11.21 14.99 -13.11
C THR A 841 10.68 14.39 -11.82
N SER A 842 9.41 13.97 -11.79
CA SER A 842 8.82 13.28 -10.64
C SER A 842 9.56 11.97 -10.34
N PHE A 843 9.75 11.11 -11.34
CA PHE A 843 10.53 9.86 -11.19
C PHE A 843 11.91 10.10 -10.58
N MET A 844 12.70 11.03 -11.16
CA MET A 844 14.05 11.31 -10.68
C MET A 844 14.07 11.97 -9.30
N ALA A 845 13.14 12.88 -9.02
CA ALA A 845 12.98 13.46 -7.69
C ALA A 845 12.69 12.37 -6.65
N SER A 846 11.81 11.42 -6.96
CA SER A 846 11.50 10.30 -6.08
C SER A 846 12.70 9.37 -5.85
N ILE A 847 13.47 9.04 -6.89
CA ILE A 847 14.69 8.21 -6.76
C ILE A 847 15.75 8.92 -5.93
N VAL A 848 15.97 10.22 -6.14
CA VAL A 848 16.90 11.01 -5.32
C VAL A 848 16.44 11.08 -3.87
N VAL A 849 15.14 11.25 -3.61
CA VAL A 849 14.59 11.19 -2.25
C VAL A 849 14.87 9.83 -1.59
N ILE A 850 14.65 8.73 -2.30
CA ILE A 850 14.97 7.38 -1.81
C ILE A 850 16.47 7.25 -1.48
N ILE A 851 17.33 7.69 -2.39
CA ILE A 851 18.79 7.65 -2.20
C ILE A 851 19.25 8.53 -1.04
N LEU A 852 18.63 9.69 -0.82
CA LEU A 852 19.00 10.59 0.29
C LEU A 852 18.49 10.10 1.64
N LEU A 853 17.32 9.47 1.68
CA LEU A 853 16.75 8.90 2.90
C LEU A 853 17.47 7.63 3.34
N LEU A 854 18.03 6.85 2.41
CA LEU A 854 18.71 5.58 2.68
C LEU A 854 19.94 5.73 3.63
N PRO A 855 20.89 6.67 3.42
CA PRO A 855 21.97 6.96 4.36
C PRO A 855 21.50 7.57 5.69
N GLN A 856 20.42 8.35 5.70
CA GLN A 856 19.89 8.94 6.94
C GLN A 856 19.36 7.88 7.91
N THR A 857 18.86 6.76 7.39
CA THR A 857 18.50 5.59 8.21
C THR A 857 19.72 4.78 8.68
N LEU A 858 20.87 4.95 8.03
CA LEU A 858 22.11 4.18 8.27
C LEU A 858 23.15 4.90 9.14
N HIS A 859 23.22 6.23 9.06
CA HIS A 859 24.23 7.04 9.74
C HIS A 859 23.55 8.27 10.37
N LYS A 860 23.21 8.16 11.66
CA LYS A 860 22.66 9.26 12.49
C LYS A 860 23.48 10.56 12.44
N GLN A 861 24.70 10.51 11.90
CA GLN A 861 25.61 11.65 11.78
C GLN A 861 25.36 12.54 10.54
N ILE A 862 24.77 12.04 9.45
CA ILE A 862 24.50 12.87 8.24
C ILE A 862 23.10 13.48 8.32
N LYS A 863 22.97 14.58 9.08
CA LYS A 863 21.73 15.35 9.17
C LYS A 863 21.59 16.31 7.98
N LEU A 864 21.17 15.81 6.81
CA LEU A 864 20.61 16.68 5.77
C LEU A 864 19.35 17.38 6.31
N PRO A 865 19.14 18.67 6.00
CA PRO A 865 17.97 19.39 6.48
C PRO A 865 16.70 18.78 5.90
N LEU A 866 15.82 18.27 6.76
CA LEU A 866 14.53 17.66 6.39
C LEU A 866 13.73 18.52 5.39
N TRP A 867 13.87 19.85 5.46
CA TRP A 867 13.23 20.77 4.54
C TRP A 867 13.57 20.51 3.06
N SER A 868 14.81 20.13 2.75
CA SER A 868 15.23 19.80 1.37
C SER A 868 14.58 18.52 0.83
N ILE A 869 14.19 17.60 1.71
CA ILE A 869 13.47 16.38 1.32
C ILE A 869 11.99 16.70 1.10
N HIS A 870 11.40 17.57 1.93
CA HIS A 870 10.02 18.02 1.75
C HIS A 870 9.83 18.79 0.44
N THR A 871 10.80 19.62 0.06
CA THR A 871 10.76 20.36 -1.21
C THR A 871 10.91 19.44 -2.42
N ALA A 872 11.76 18.42 -2.35
CA ALA A 872 11.89 17.41 -3.39
C ALA A 872 10.59 16.60 -3.58
N ILE A 873 9.89 16.29 -2.48
CA ILE A 873 8.57 15.64 -2.54
C ILE A 873 7.47 16.55 -3.07
N LEU A 874 7.51 17.85 -2.76
CA LEU A 874 6.58 18.80 -3.37
C LEU A 874 6.84 18.91 -4.87
N LEU A 875 8.11 18.93 -5.30
CA LEU A 875 8.49 18.89 -6.71
C LEU A 875 7.96 17.61 -7.39
N ASP A 876 8.09 16.48 -6.71
CA ASP A 876 7.55 15.19 -7.15
C ASP A 876 6.02 15.23 -7.35
N MET A 877 5.27 15.66 -6.34
CA MET A 877 3.81 15.78 -6.44
C MET A 877 3.36 16.78 -7.52
N LEU A 878 4.08 17.89 -7.70
CA LEU A 878 3.84 18.84 -8.80
C LEU A 878 4.12 18.22 -10.17
N GLY A 879 5.19 17.42 -10.28
CA GLY A 879 5.52 16.66 -11.49
C GLY A 879 4.44 15.64 -11.84
N LEU A 880 3.96 14.86 -10.86
CA LEU A 880 2.81 13.96 -11.05
C LEU A 880 1.58 14.70 -11.55
N LEU A 881 1.28 15.86 -10.97
CA LEU A 881 0.10 16.64 -11.33
C LEU A 881 0.19 17.23 -12.73
N GLY A 882 1.36 17.76 -13.08
CA GLY A 882 1.65 18.25 -14.43
C GLY A 882 1.57 17.14 -15.47
N ALA A 883 2.15 15.97 -15.17
CA ALA A 883 2.06 14.79 -16.02
C ALA A 883 0.61 14.32 -16.18
N TYR A 884 -0.15 14.20 -15.09
CA TYR A 884 -1.56 13.80 -15.15
C TYR A 884 -2.38 14.76 -16.00
N ALA A 885 -2.27 16.07 -15.79
CA ALA A 885 -3.01 17.08 -16.53
C ALA A 885 -2.65 17.09 -18.03
N ALA A 886 -1.36 16.92 -18.37
CA ALA A 886 -0.90 16.90 -19.75
C ALA A 886 -1.27 15.60 -20.49
N GLY A 887 -1.21 14.45 -19.80
CA GLY A 887 -1.41 13.13 -20.40
C GLY A 887 -2.85 12.63 -20.44
N SER A 888 -3.69 13.00 -19.45
CA SER A 888 -5.07 12.50 -19.32
C SER A 888 -6.08 13.24 -20.22
N ALA A 889 -5.78 14.48 -20.59
CA ALA A 889 -6.65 15.33 -21.39
C ALA A 889 -6.05 15.60 -22.77
N ARG A 890 -6.85 15.41 -23.82
CA ARG A 890 -6.43 15.60 -25.22
C ARG A 890 -6.60 17.05 -25.67
N ASP A 891 -7.67 17.71 -25.22
CA ASP A 891 -7.98 19.10 -25.53
C ASP A 891 -7.64 20.05 -24.37
N TRP A 892 -7.45 21.33 -24.70
CA TRP A 892 -7.10 22.36 -23.72
C TRP A 892 -8.23 22.65 -22.74
N GLU A 893 -9.50 22.50 -23.15
CA GLU A 893 -10.64 22.83 -22.30
C GLU A 893 -10.83 21.82 -21.17
N THR A 894 -10.72 20.52 -21.46
CA THR A 894 -10.75 19.47 -20.43
C THR A 894 -9.51 19.53 -19.54
N SER A 895 -8.33 19.80 -20.11
CA SER A 895 -7.10 20.02 -19.33
C SER A 895 -7.27 21.20 -18.37
N ARG A 896 -7.86 22.29 -18.84
CA ARG A 896 -8.18 23.48 -18.04
C ARG A 896 -9.15 23.13 -16.91
N ASN A 897 -10.13 22.26 -17.12
CA ASN A 897 -11.04 21.81 -16.06
C ASN A 897 -10.33 20.98 -14.99
N VAL A 898 -9.40 20.09 -15.40
CA VAL A 898 -8.53 19.37 -14.45
C VAL A 898 -7.64 20.34 -13.69
N ILE A 899 -7.04 21.33 -14.37
CA ILE A 899 -6.22 22.37 -13.74
C ILE A 899 -7.07 23.24 -12.79
N TYR A 900 -8.32 23.55 -13.10
CA TYR A 900 -9.21 24.26 -12.19
C TYR A 900 -9.50 23.48 -10.91
N LEU A 901 -9.60 22.14 -10.97
CA LEU A 901 -9.67 21.29 -9.77
C LEU A 901 -8.37 21.36 -8.94
N VAL A 902 -7.24 21.69 -9.57
CA VAL A 902 -5.91 21.83 -8.96
C VAL A 902 -5.68 23.20 -8.32
N ILE A 903 -6.30 24.27 -8.80
CA ILE A 903 -6.10 25.63 -8.27
C ILE A 903 -6.37 25.73 -6.75
N PRO A 904 -7.47 25.15 -6.20
CA PRO A 904 -7.68 25.10 -4.75
C PRO A 904 -6.54 24.39 -4.01
N VAL A 905 -5.92 23.38 -4.63
CA VAL A 905 -4.80 22.61 -4.08
C VAL A 905 -3.54 23.44 -4.04
N LEU A 906 -3.18 24.11 -5.14
CA LEU A 906 -2.01 24.99 -5.18
C LEU A 906 -2.18 26.20 -4.24
N ALA A 907 -3.38 26.77 -4.17
CA ALA A 907 -3.71 27.84 -3.23
C ALA A 907 -3.59 27.36 -1.78
N TYR A 908 -4.01 26.14 -1.49
CA TYR A 908 -3.85 25.52 -0.18
C TYR A 908 -2.39 25.23 0.17
N ILE A 909 -1.60 24.69 -0.77
CA ILE A 909 -0.16 24.46 -0.59
C ILE A 909 0.55 25.80 -0.33
N ALA A 910 0.25 26.82 -1.12
CA ALA A 910 0.80 28.17 -0.94
C ALA A 910 0.42 28.76 0.43
N ALA A 911 -0.85 28.60 0.84
CA ALA A 911 -1.31 29.01 2.16
C ALA A 911 -0.61 28.23 3.28
N TYR A 912 -0.38 26.92 3.12
CA TYR A 912 0.36 26.09 4.07
C TYR A 912 1.81 26.56 4.21
N VAL A 913 2.51 26.77 3.10
CA VAL A 913 3.89 27.29 3.10
C VAL A 913 3.93 28.65 3.79
N ALA A 914 3.01 29.56 3.45
CA ALA A 914 2.90 30.86 4.08
C ALA A 914 2.66 30.76 5.59
N VAL A 915 1.66 29.98 6.03
CA VAL A 915 1.33 29.79 7.45
C VAL A 915 2.48 29.14 8.22
N SER A 916 3.17 28.15 7.63
CA SER A 916 4.33 27.50 8.24
C SER A 916 5.49 28.48 8.46
N PHE A 917 5.72 29.37 7.49
CA PHE A 917 6.72 30.41 7.56
C PHE A 917 6.37 31.45 8.64
N PHE A 918 5.15 31.99 8.62
CA PHE A 918 4.68 32.97 9.61
C PHE A 918 4.68 32.42 11.04
N ARG A 919 4.37 31.13 11.22
CA ARG A 919 4.38 30.50 12.54
C ARG A 919 5.80 30.24 13.05
N LYS A 920 6.74 29.92 12.16
CA LYS A 920 8.16 29.79 12.50
C LYS A 920 8.73 31.14 12.93
N GLU A 921 8.38 32.21 12.22
CA GLU A 921 8.73 33.59 12.57
C GLU A 921 8.14 34.00 13.93
N SER A 922 6.85 33.70 14.16
CA SER A 922 6.16 34.00 15.42
C SER A 922 6.74 33.24 16.63
N ARG A 923 7.09 31.95 16.47
CA ARG A 923 7.80 31.19 17.53
C ARG A 923 9.17 31.79 17.83
N ARG A 924 9.94 32.13 16.79
CA ARG A 924 11.25 32.78 16.92
C ARG A 924 11.15 34.10 17.67
N HIS A 925 10.08 34.85 17.42
CA HIS A 925 9.81 36.12 18.11
C HIS A 925 9.41 35.92 19.57
N LYS A 926 8.63 34.86 19.86
CA LYS A 926 8.20 34.51 21.22
C LYS A 926 9.34 33.98 22.08
N GLU A 927 10.19 33.12 21.51
CA GLU A 927 11.41 32.62 22.16
C GLU A 927 12.41 33.76 22.44
N LYS A 928 12.57 34.71 21.50
CA LYS A 928 13.37 35.93 21.75
C LYS A 928 12.78 36.78 22.88
N LEU A 929 11.45 36.93 22.94
CA LEU A 929 10.77 37.71 23.98
C LEU A 929 10.85 37.04 25.37
N GLU A 930 10.72 35.72 25.43
CA GLU A 930 10.88 34.95 26.67
C GLU A 930 12.34 34.97 27.16
N LYS A 931 13.31 34.88 26.25
CA LYS A 931 14.74 35.02 26.58
C LYS A 931 15.10 36.43 27.07
N TYR A 932 14.50 37.47 26.48
CA TYR A 932 14.66 38.85 26.94
C TYR A 932 14.04 39.08 28.33
N LYS A 933 12.84 38.53 28.59
CA LYS A 933 12.19 38.60 29.91
C LYS A 933 12.96 37.83 30.99
N SER A 934 13.52 36.67 30.65
CA SER A 934 14.40 35.92 31.56
C SER A 934 15.65 36.73 31.93
N SER A 935 16.27 37.38 30.93
CA SER A 935 17.47 38.19 31.15
C SER A 935 17.21 39.44 31.98
N CYS A 936 16.05 40.09 31.85
CA CYS A 936 15.67 41.21 32.72
C CYS A 936 15.39 40.77 34.16
N ASN A 937 14.75 39.61 34.36
CA ASN A 937 14.47 39.10 35.70
C ASN A 937 15.76 38.69 36.46
N ASP A 938 16.79 38.22 35.74
CA ASP A 938 18.09 37.87 36.34
C ASP A 938 18.93 39.13 36.68
N GLU A 939 18.72 40.26 36.01
CA GLU A 939 19.33 41.56 36.35
C GLU A 939 18.61 42.28 37.50
N GLU A 940 17.32 42.04 37.70
CA GLU A 940 16.54 42.60 38.82
C GLU A 940 16.75 41.84 40.15
N GLN A 941 17.32 40.62 40.09
CA GLN A 941 17.68 39.79 41.25
C GLN A 941 19.15 39.93 41.72
N LYS A 942 20.00 40.64 40.97
CA LYS A 942 21.37 41.01 41.38
C LYS A 942 21.40 42.44 41.89
#